data_AF-A0A077ZVG2-F1
#
_entry.id   AF-A0A077ZVG2-F1
#
_cell.length_a   1.000
_cell.length_b   1.000
_cell.length_c   1.000
_cell.angle_alpha   90.00
_cell.angle_beta   90.00
_cell.angle_gamma   90.00
#
_symmetry.space_group_name_H-M   'P 1'
#
loop_
_entity.id
_entity.type
_entity.pdbx_description
1 polymer ?
#
loop_
_entity_poly.entity_id
_entity_poly.type
_entity_poly.pdbx_seq_one_letter_code
_entity_poly.pdbx_strand_id
1 'polypeptide(L)'
;MSGDNIQAELLATIEVQSSQINQLSTKTQDAQQQYEILQQENQELKKLLAEIDEEMEDWSYDPMEEILAMQKEMVDIAFAYSDVFDIPEDTKVIIKGEFNNWQPELMKKLTKNVFAYKTKVLAGYKYRFQFFLNENEQPSLDRSQPVVPSFEEEGSESNYQCVIKRQINSQDGYSSYEQELLQKMPEFIHPEMKKMYLQKFNENQEQINQLISANTNVDFKLVDQLDTLNEEDQVKLAEVSLLRNQNLYKQLDLYKKNERLAKAAQESASAAQSTEQISKIDAEIKTLGEVISNVTRGRYVRSKFEDPPNYYIINTYSTYGQNEIGLSKIYDPNGILIIDAYNTYMNRIYSEDGLFFSQYQVLTRQEQAELVKDMLNESHILTLKYQIAEVDDEKTFLSLEANPAGLNVNEDYTYYLDYYKFPTTMSHNIFRDIRARFINIGAIHTYIRPQTIQIYTAEHSPNSVNILHIHLKDHNEKTQRLQAYYLRDDQTAQEFEVFQVDANGEIPTYKILIQNQKVISLLYNGEQCVEYLEFSEKRIAQGEFYEITRNNSHFISGENMICQIANVPRGLIVSLDQQCEVVQEQPQFNLHSFCREDTHFAQWQGFVDVNIKSLNLEQTLLKNDINLAFPICAFSGSSEQTQAQYLNLMNQQ
;
A
#
# COMPACT_ATOMS: atom_id res chain seq x y z
N MET A 1 -104.59 58.94 39.88
CA MET A 1 -103.54 57.89 39.87
C MET A 1 -102.25 58.60 40.19
N SER A 2 -101.55 58.19 41.27
CA SER A 2 -100.51 58.96 41.94
C SER A 2 -99.22 59.03 41.13
N GLY A 3 -98.54 60.18 41.20
CA GLY A 3 -97.27 60.46 40.53
C GLY A 3 -96.12 59.50 40.88
N ASP A 4 -96.24 58.79 42.01
CA ASP A 4 -95.26 57.79 42.44
C ASP A 4 -95.15 56.60 41.46
N ASN A 5 -96.23 56.25 40.76
CA ASN A 5 -96.22 55.12 39.81
C ASN A 5 -95.50 55.49 38.50
N ILE A 6 -95.62 56.76 38.06
CA ILE A 6 -94.94 57.27 36.87
C ILE A 6 -93.43 57.38 37.15
N GLN A 7 -93.04 57.84 38.35
CA GLN A 7 -91.64 57.98 38.71
C GLN A 7 -90.94 56.61 38.81
N ALA A 8 -91.62 55.59 39.33
CA ALA A 8 -91.10 54.22 39.37
C ALA A 8 -90.94 53.60 37.96
N GLU A 9 -91.94 53.76 37.07
CA GLU A 9 -91.84 53.30 35.68
C GLU A 9 -90.73 54.03 34.91
N LEU A 10 -90.56 55.33 35.13
CA LEU A 10 -89.52 56.13 34.49
C LEU A 10 -88.12 55.67 34.94
N LEU A 11 -87.93 55.44 36.24
CA LEU A 11 -86.66 54.94 36.79
C LEU A 11 -86.33 53.55 36.27
N ALA A 12 -87.31 52.63 36.23
CA ALA A 12 -87.12 51.31 35.65
C ALA A 12 -86.76 51.39 34.16
N THR A 13 -87.38 52.30 33.40
CA THR A 13 -87.07 52.53 31.99
C THR A 13 -85.65 53.08 31.80
N ILE A 14 -85.23 54.05 32.63
CA ILE A 14 -83.87 54.63 32.61
C ILE A 14 -82.83 53.56 32.95
N GLU A 15 -83.11 52.66 33.89
CA GLU A 15 -82.21 51.59 34.29
C GLU A 15 -82.05 50.55 33.17
N VAL A 16 -83.15 50.16 32.50
CA VAL A 16 -83.11 49.30 31.31
C VAL A 16 -82.34 49.96 30.18
N GLN A 17 -82.58 51.23 29.89
CA GLN A 17 -81.86 51.97 28.83
C GLN A 17 -80.38 52.12 29.16
N SER A 18 -80.02 52.40 30.43
CA SER A 18 -78.63 52.49 30.87
C SER A 18 -77.91 51.14 30.74
N SER A 19 -78.59 50.05 31.08
CA SER A 19 -78.07 48.70 30.88
C SER A 19 -77.84 48.37 29.40
N GLN A 20 -78.79 48.74 28.53
CA GLN A 20 -78.65 48.57 27.07
C GLN A 20 -77.52 49.41 26.49
N ILE A 21 -77.36 50.66 26.93
CA ILE A 21 -76.25 51.54 26.51
C ILE A 21 -74.92 50.96 26.95
N ASN A 22 -74.81 50.47 28.18
CA ASN A 22 -73.59 49.83 28.66
C ASN A 22 -73.25 48.58 27.85
N GLN A 23 -74.23 47.72 27.55
CA GLN A 23 -74.03 46.55 26.70
C GLN A 23 -73.60 46.91 25.27
N LEU A 24 -74.19 47.94 24.68
CA LEU A 24 -73.80 48.44 23.35
C LEU A 24 -72.41 49.06 23.37
N SER A 25 -72.05 49.78 24.44
CA SER A 25 -70.71 50.36 24.62
C SER A 25 -69.66 49.25 24.70
N THR A 26 -69.90 48.20 25.48
CA THR A 26 -69.00 47.04 25.56
C THR A 26 -68.88 46.35 24.20
N LYS A 27 -69.99 46.07 23.51
CA LYS A 27 -69.96 45.46 22.17
C LYS A 27 -69.21 46.31 21.14
N THR A 28 -69.31 47.64 21.23
CA THR A 28 -68.61 48.55 20.33
C THR A 28 -67.10 48.52 20.61
N GLN A 29 -66.73 48.47 21.88
CA GLN A 29 -65.33 48.40 22.30
C GLN A 29 -64.69 47.06 21.90
N ASP A 30 -65.41 45.95 22.04
CA ASP A 30 -64.99 44.61 21.60
C ASP A 30 -64.82 44.57 20.07
N ALA A 31 -65.78 45.12 19.32
CA ALA A 31 -65.70 45.18 17.86
C ALA A 31 -64.53 46.04 17.37
N GLN A 32 -64.21 47.12 18.10
CA GLN A 32 -63.08 47.97 17.78
C GLN A 32 -61.73 47.29 18.05
N GLN A 33 -61.62 46.55 19.16
CA GLN A 33 -60.44 45.71 19.42
C GLN A 33 -60.28 44.62 18.36
N GLN A 34 -61.36 43.93 17.97
CA GLN A 34 -61.29 42.94 16.88
C GLN A 34 -60.86 43.57 15.55
N TYR A 35 -61.30 44.79 15.26
CA TYR A 35 -60.90 45.50 14.05
C TYR A 35 -59.40 45.83 14.04
N GLU A 36 -58.83 46.24 15.18
CA GLU A 36 -57.39 46.50 15.32
C GLU A 36 -56.55 45.23 15.14
N ILE A 37 -56.97 44.11 15.75
CA ILE A 37 -56.33 42.80 15.58
C ILE A 37 -56.35 42.40 14.11
N LEU A 38 -57.51 42.49 13.44
CA LEU A 38 -57.64 42.15 12.03
C LEU A 38 -56.79 43.06 11.13
N GLN A 39 -56.63 44.35 11.46
CA GLN A 39 -55.74 45.23 10.71
C GLN A 39 -54.28 44.80 10.84
N GLN A 40 -53.86 44.39 12.03
CA GLN A 40 -52.49 43.94 12.29
C GLN A 40 -52.21 42.61 11.56
N GLU A 41 -53.12 41.65 11.63
CA GLU A 41 -53.05 40.39 10.87
C GLU A 41 -53.01 40.65 9.35
N ASN A 42 -53.77 41.63 8.85
CA ASN A 42 -53.76 41.98 7.43
C ASN A 42 -52.42 42.58 6.98
N GLN A 43 -51.75 43.33 7.85
CA GLN A 43 -50.41 43.86 7.58
C GLN A 43 -49.35 42.75 7.57
N GLU A 44 -49.42 41.81 8.52
CA GLU A 44 -48.53 40.66 8.56
C GLU A 44 -48.73 39.75 7.34
N LEU A 45 -49.98 39.47 6.95
CA LEU A 45 -50.29 38.70 5.75
C LEU A 45 -49.80 39.37 4.48
N LYS A 46 -49.88 40.70 4.37
CA LYS A 46 -49.32 41.44 3.23
C LYS A 46 -47.80 41.36 3.18
N LYS A 47 -47.14 41.36 4.33
CA LYS A 47 -45.68 41.18 4.40
C LYS A 47 -45.29 39.76 3.97
N LEU A 48 -46.01 38.75 4.47
CA LEU A 48 -45.80 37.35 4.10
C LEU A 48 -46.06 37.10 2.61
N LEU A 49 -47.10 37.72 2.04
CA LEU A 49 -47.37 37.67 0.60
C LEU A 49 -46.23 38.26 -0.23
N ALA A 50 -45.62 39.37 0.21
CA ALA A 50 -44.47 39.94 -0.47
C ALA A 50 -43.23 39.04 -0.38
N GLU A 51 -42.99 38.42 0.77
CA GLU A 51 -41.90 37.44 0.97
C GLU A 51 -42.12 36.18 0.10
N ILE A 52 -43.36 35.70 -0.03
CA ILE A 52 -43.71 34.56 -0.91
C ILE A 52 -43.62 34.94 -2.39
N ASP A 53 -44.04 36.15 -2.78
CA ASP A 53 -43.91 36.62 -4.17
C ASP A 53 -42.43 36.72 -4.59
N GLU A 54 -41.54 37.18 -3.70
CA GLU A 54 -40.08 37.16 -3.93
C GLU A 54 -39.54 35.72 -4.04
N GLU A 55 -39.94 34.80 -3.15
CA GLU A 55 -39.52 33.39 -3.24
C GLU A 55 -40.07 32.68 -4.49
N MET A 56 -41.29 33.01 -4.94
CA MET A 56 -41.88 32.44 -6.15
C MET A 56 -41.21 32.93 -7.43
N GLU A 57 -40.71 34.17 -7.45
CA GLU A 57 -39.96 34.71 -8.59
C GLU A 57 -38.66 33.91 -8.80
N ASP A 58 -37.95 33.56 -7.71
CA ASP A 58 -36.76 32.70 -7.70
C ASP A 58 -37.04 31.25 -8.16
N TRP A 59 -38.22 30.70 -7.87
CA TRP A 59 -38.59 29.31 -8.27
C TRP A 59 -39.02 29.17 -9.73
N SER A 60 -39.38 30.28 -10.37
CA SER A 60 -39.80 30.32 -11.78
C SER A 60 -38.64 30.48 -12.78
N TYR A 61 -37.44 30.75 -12.26
CA TYR A 61 -36.26 31.08 -13.06
C TYR A 61 -35.50 29.82 -13.49
N ASP A 62 -35.27 29.68 -14.80
CA ASP A 62 -34.38 28.65 -15.36
C ASP A 62 -33.03 29.29 -15.76
N PRO A 63 -31.94 29.04 -15.01
CA PRO A 63 -30.60 29.52 -15.35
C PRO A 63 -30.17 29.16 -16.77
N MET A 64 -30.73 28.08 -17.34
CA MET A 64 -30.44 27.66 -18.70
C MET A 64 -30.98 28.64 -19.74
N GLU A 65 -32.12 29.29 -19.49
CA GLU A 65 -32.70 30.26 -20.41
C GLU A 65 -31.81 31.51 -20.53
N GLU A 66 -31.25 32.00 -19.42
CA GLU A 66 -30.31 33.12 -19.42
C GLU A 66 -28.95 32.75 -20.05
N ILE A 67 -28.44 31.54 -19.76
CA ILE A 67 -27.22 31.03 -20.40
C ILE A 67 -27.41 31.02 -21.93
N LEU A 68 -28.50 30.44 -22.43
CA LEU A 68 -28.82 30.38 -23.85
C LEU A 68 -29.02 31.76 -24.49
N ALA A 69 -29.53 32.74 -23.74
CA ALA A 69 -29.63 34.12 -24.20
C ALA A 69 -28.25 34.77 -24.36
N MET A 70 -27.33 34.56 -23.40
CA MET A 70 -25.96 35.10 -23.46
C MET A 70 -25.14 34.54 -24.63
N GLN A 71 -25.35 33.27 -24.98
CA GLN A 71 -24.60 32.58 -26.04
C GLN A 71 -24.81 33.14 -27.46
N LYS A 72 -25.72 34.10 -27.64
CA LYS A 72 -25.99 34.77 -28.92
C LYS A 72 -25.13 36.00 -29.17
N GLU A 73 -24.34 36.43 -28.19
CA GLU A 73 -23.58 37.69 -28.26
C GLU A 73 -22.09 37.47 -27.94
N MET A 74 -21.23 38.19 -28.68
CA MET A 74 -19.81 38.27 -28.41
C MET A 74 -19.53 39.41 -27.43
N VAL A 75 -18.71 39.16 -26.41
CA VAL A 75 -18.30 40.14 -25.40
C VAL A 75 -16.78 40.31 -25.40
N ASP A 76 -16.32 41.53 -25.09
CA ASP A 76 -14.90 41.81 -24.89
C ASP A 76 -14.46 41.21 -23.55
N ILE A 77 -13.38 40.42 -23.57
CA ILE A 77 -12.79 39.80 -22.39
C ILE A 77 -11.28 39.97 -22.35
N ALA A 78 -10.72 39.98 -21.14
CA ALA A 78 -9.28 39.92 -20.91
C ALA A 78 -8.94 38.65 -20.11
N PHE A 79 -8.08 37.82 -20.68
CA PHE A 79 -7.41 36.72 -19.98
C PHE A 79 -6.11 37.27 -19.42
N ALA A 80 -5.93 37.21 -18.10
CA ALA A 80 -4.73 37.71 -17.44
C ALA A 80 -3.80 36.56 -17.08
N TYR A 81 -2.50 36.83 -16.98
CA TYR A 81 -1.53 35.95 -16.35
C TYR A 81 -0.77 36.76 -15.32
N SER A 82 -0.68 36.22 -14.11
CA SER A 82 0.09 36.79 -13.02
C SER A 82 0.94 35.72 -12.35
N ASP A 83 2.15 36.10 -11.97
CA ASP A 83 3.04 35.27 -11.16
C ASP A 83 3.46 36.03 -9.90
N VAL A 84 3.64 35.28 -8.80
CA VAL A 84 4.15 35.78 -7.53
C VAL A 84 5.64 36.10 -7.66
N PHE A 85 6.35 35.38 -8.53
CA PHE A 85 7.76 35.59 -8.79
C PHE A 85 7.99 36.67 -9.86
N ASP A 86 9.14 37.33 -9.77
CA ASP A 86 9.54 38.34 -10.75
C ASP A 86 9.77 37.70 -12.12
N ILE A 87 8.99 38.14 -13.11
CA ILE A 87 9.14 37.71 -14.50
C ILE A 87 10.18 38.62 -15.19
N PRO A 88 11.26 38.07 -15.77
CA PRO A 88 12.28 38.86 -16.47
C PRO A 88 11.68 39.79 -17.54
N GLU A 89 12.27 40.97 -17.74
CA GLU A 89 11.69 42.02 -18.60
C GLU A 89 11.49 41.59 -20.05
N ASP A 90 12.38 40.76 -20.56
CA ASP A 90 12.43 40.20 -21.91
C ASP A 90 11.58 38.94 -22.10
N THR A 91 10.91 38.46 -21.05
CA THR A 91 10.07 37.25 -21.14
C THR A 91 8.86 37.48 -22.03
N LYS A 92 8.70 36.64 -23.05
CA LYS A 92 7.47 36.56 -23.85
C LYS A 92 6.49 35.60 -23.20
N VAL A 93 5.30 36.10 -22.87
CA VAL A 93 4.21 35.26 -22.36
C VAL A 93 3.24 35.01 -23.50
N ILE A 94 3.03 33.73 -23.82
CA ILE A 94 2.13 33.24 -24.87
C ILE A 94 0.92 32.62 -24.20
N ILE A 95 -0.27 32.84 -24.74
CA ILE A 95 -1.50 32.18 -24.33
C ILE A 95 -2.02 31.28 -25.46
N LYS A 96 -2.50 30.10 -25.11
CA LYS A 96 -3.26 29.20 -26.00
C LYS A 96 -4.55 28.82 -25.28
N GLY A 97 -5.68 28.79 -25.97
CA GLY A 97 -6.92 28.37 -25.35
C GLY A 97 -8.07 28.11 -26.33
N GLU A 98 -9.23 27.76 -25.76
CA GLU A 98 -10.42 27.43 -26.55
C GLU A 98 -10.92 28.62 -27.39
N PHE A 99 -10.64 29.85 -26.96
CA PHE A 99 -11.06 31.08 -27.66
C PHE A 99 -10.26 31.39 -28.94
N ASN A 100 -9.13 30.71 -29.16
CA ASN A 100 -8.28 30.90 -30.35
C ASN A 100 -7.83 29.56 -30.96
N ASN A 101 -8.61 28.49 -30.76
CA ASN A 101 -8.33 27.15 -31.27
C ASN A 101 -6.91 26.68 -30.90
N TRP A 102 -6.50 27.00 -29.67
CA TRP A 102 -5.19 26.66 -29.10
C TRP A 102 -3.99 27.16 -29.92
N GLN A 103 -4.20 28.16 -30.78
CA GLN A 103 -3.10 28.82 -31.48
C GLN A 103 -2.32 29.72 -30.51
N PRO A 104 -1.00 29.83 -30.64
CA PRO A 104 -0.20 30.69 -29.77
C PRO A 104 -0.46 32.17 -30.06
N GLU A 105 -0.83 32.92 -29.02
CA GLU A 105 -1.01 34.37 -29.07
C GLU A 105 -0.13 35.08 -28.04
N LEU A 106 0.48 36.21 -28.43
CA LEU A 106 1.36 36.96 -27.54
C LEU A 106 0.53 37.83 -26.58
N MET A 107 0.79 37.71 -25.28
CA MET A 107 0.13 38.54 -24.27
C MET A 107 0.81 39.91 -24.14
N LYS A 108 0.02 40.95 -23.87
CA LYS A 108 0.53 42.30 -23.61
C LYS A 108 0.95 42.43 -22.15
N LYS A 109 2.21 42.79 -21.91
CA LYS A 109 2.71 43.14 -20.57
C LYS A 109 2.02 44.40 -20.04
N LEU A 110 1.42 44.33 -18.85
CA LEU A 110 0.77 45.45 -18.17
C LEU A 110 1.62 46.01 -17.04
N THR A 111 2.24 45.12 -16.26
CA THR A 111 3.18 45.45 -15.18
C THR A 111 4.36 44.48 -15.20
N LYS A 112 5.26 44.53 -14.20
CA LYS A 112 6.42 43.62 -14.11
C LYS A 112 6.01 42.15 -14.19
N ASN A 113 4.94 41.76 -13.49
CA ASN A 113 4.50 40.37 -13.33
C ASN A 113 3.08 40.10 -13.85
N VAL A 114 2.44 41.07 -14.52
CA VAL A 114 1.06 40.92 -15.03
C VAL A 114 1.00 41.12 -16.53
N PHE A 115 0.40 40.16 -17.22
CA PHE A 115 0.19 40.13 -18.66
C PHE A 115 -1.30 39.97 -18.95
N ALA A 116 -1.78 40.50 -20.07
CA ALA A 116 -3.16 40.34 -20.48
C ALA A 116 -3.30 40.12 -21.99
N TYR A 117 -4.21 39.22 -22.36
CA TYR A 117 -4.67 39.01 -23.72
C TYR A 117 -6.12 39.42 -23.83
N LYS A 118 -6.42 40.41 -24.69
CA LYS A 118 -7.77 40.91 -24.91
C LYS A 118 -8.32 40.35 -26.21
N THR A 119 -9.49 39.75 -26.14
CA THR A 119 -10.18 39.18 -27.32
C THR A 119 -11.69 39.29 -27.14
N LYS A 120 -12.44 38.88 -28.17
CA LYS A 120 -13.89 38.75 -28.12
C LYS A 120 -14.27 37.28 -28.13
N VAL A 121 -15.18 36.89 -27.25
CA VAL A 121 -15.67 35.51 -27.14
C VAL A 121 -17.18 35.49 -26.90
N LEU A 122 -17.83 34.35 -27.15
CA LEU A 122 -19.25 34.19 -26.82
C LEU A 122 -19.43 34.14 -25.29
N ALA A 123 -20.39 34.90 -24.78
CA ALA A 123 -20.78 34.83 -23.37
C ALA A 123 -21.59 33.55 -23.07
N GLY A 124 -21.73 33.21 -21.79
CA GLY A 124 -22.44 32.00 -21.35
C GLY A 124 -21.64 30.71 -21.51
N TYR A 125 -20.31 30.79 -21.51
CA TYR A 125 -19.41 29.65 -21.60
C TYR A 125 -18.22 29.74 -20.64
N LYS A 126 -17.62 28.58 -20.35
CA LYS A 126 -16.32 28.44 -19.67
C LYS A 126 -15.23 28.21 -20.71
N TYR A 127 -14.17 29.01 -20.69
CA TYR A 127 -13.03 28.85 -21.61
C TYR A 127 -11.82 28.35 -20.85
N ARG A 128 -11.16 27.31 -21.39
CA ARG A 128 -9.85 26.84 -20.92
C ARG A 128 -8.72 27.50 -21.68
N PHE A 129 -7.59 27.66 -21.01
CA PHE A 129 -6.36 28.20 -21.59
C PHE A 129 -5.12 27.83 -20.76
N GLN A 130 -3.97 27.93 -21.39
CA GLN A 130 -2.65 27.70 -20.81
C GLN A 130 -1.70 28.85 -21.20
N PHE A 131 -0.71 29.08 -20.35
CA PHE A 131 0.32 30.09 -20.57
C PHE A 131 1.68 29.44 -20.84
N PHE A 132 2.51 30.06 -21.67
CA PHE A 132 3.85 29.56 -21.99
C PHE A 132 4.85 30.71 -21.91
N LEU A 133 5.97 30.50 -21.22
CA LEU A 133 7.02 31.50 -21.03
C LEU A 133 8.18 31.21 -21.99
N ASN A 134 8.59 32.19 -22.81
CA ASN A 134 9.75 32.10 -23.71
C ASN A 134 9.76 30.86 -24.63
N GLU A 135 8.61 30.49 -25.19
CA GLU A 135 8.45 29.31 -26.06
C GLU A 135 8.76 27.97 -25.37
N ASN A 136 8.76 27.91 -24.03
CA ASN A 136 8.88 26.66 -23.29
C ASN A 136 7.76 25.69 -23.71
N GLU A 137 8.08 24.39 -23.79
CA GLU A 137 7.11 23.36 -24.17
C GLU A 137 6.11 23.09 -23.04
N GLN A 138 6.53 23.29 -21.79
CA GLN A 138 5.66 23.07 -20.64
C GLN A 138 4.80 24.30 -20.32
N PRO A 139 3.48 24.12 -20.09
CA PRO A 139 2.60 25.21 -19.71
C PRO A 139 2.88 25.69 -18.28
N SER A 140 2.83 27.01 -18.10
CA SER A 140 2.77 27.67 -16.80
C SER A 140 1.31 27.89 -16.40
N LEU A 141 1.06 27.84 -15.10
CA LEU A 141 -0.26 28.07 -14.50
C LEU A 141 -0.27 29.38 -13.72
N ASP A 142 -1.33 30.16 -13.88
CA ASP A 142 -1.65 31.20 -12.91
C ASP A 142 -2.42 30.55 -11.75
N ARG A 143 -1.77 30.40 -10.60
CA ARG A 143 -2.36 29.76 -9.40
C ARG A 143 -3.41 30.62 -8.71
N SER A 144 -3.54 31.90 -9.08
CA SER A 144 -4.62 32.77 -8.58
C SER A 144 -5.94 32.53 -9.33
N GLN A 145 -5.88 31.82 -10.45
CA GLN A 145 -7.04 31.50 -11.27
C GLN A 145 -7.49 30.06 -11.08
N PRO A 146 -8.78 29.77 -11.29
CA PRO A 146 -9.27 28.40 -11.26
C PRO A 146 -8.56 27.50 -12.28
N VAL A 147 -8.33 26.23 -11.90
CA VAL A 147 -7.65 25.23 -12.73
C VAL A 147 -8.53 24.00 -12.97
N VAL A 148 -8.35 23.36 -14.12
CA VAL A 148 -8.98 22.10 -14.52
C VAL A 148 -7.95 21.19 -15.22
N PRO A 149 -8.15 19.86 -15.25
CA PRO A 149 -7.29 18.99 -16.03
C PRO A 149 -7.27 19.38 -17.52
N SER A 150 -6.09 19.38 -18.13
CA SER A 150 -5.95 19.60 -19.57
C SER A 150 -6.38 18.38 -20.37
N PHE A 151 -6.93 18.63 -21.56
CA PHE A 151 -7.24 17.59 -22.55
C PHE A 151 -6.17 17.41 -23.62
N GLU A 152 -5.25 18.39 -23.77
CA GLU A 152 -4.17 18.36 -24.76
C GLU A 152 -2.98 17.53 -24.27
N GLU A 153 -2.67 17.58 -22.97
CA GLU A 153 -1.46 16.97 -22.41
C GLU A 153 -1.73 16.29 -21.07
N GLU A 154 -1.44 14.99 -21.00
CA GLU A 154 -1.71 14.15 -19.84
C GLU A 154 -0.90 14.60 -18.61
N GLY A 155 -1.58 14.77 -17.48
CA GLY A 155 -0.96 15.23 -16.23
C GLY A 155 -0.73 16.74 -16.15
N SER A 156 -1.09 17.51 -17.18
CA SER A 156 -1.08 18.98 -17.14
C SER A 156 -2.42 19.57 -16.71
N GLU A 157 -2.39 20.76 -16.14
CA GLU A 157 -3.58 21.54 -15.81
C GLU A 157 -3.75 22.69 -16.81
N SER A 158 -4.97 23.22 -16.91
CA SER A 158 -5.32 24.41 -17.65
C SER A 158 -6.01 25.39 -16.72
N ASN A 159 -5.76 26.68 -16.88
CA ASN A 159 -6.60 27.68 -16.26
C ASN A 159 -7.98 27.71 -16.95
N TYR A 160 -9.01 28.15 -16.23
CA TYR A 160 -10.32 28.38 -16.83
C TYR A 160 -10.98 29.69 -16.36
N GLN A 161 -11.79 30.27 -17.23
CA GLN A 161 -12.54 31.50 -16.95
C GLN A 161 -13.98 31.40 -17.48
N CYS A 162 -14.95 31.70 -16.61
CA CYS A 162 -16.36 31.83 -17.00
C CYS A 162 -16.61 33.21 -17.61
N VAL A 163 -17.35 33.26 -18.71
CA VAL A 163 -17.61 34.51 -19.43
C VAL A 163 -19.08 34.88 -19.33
N ILE A 164 -19.36 35.96 -18.60
CA ILE A 164 -20.71 36.52 -18.41
C ILE A 164 -20.80 37.93 -18.97
N LYS A 165 -21.99 38.30 -19.42
CA LYS A 165 -22.28 39.62 -20.00
C LYS A 165 -22.20 40.75 -18.97
N ARG A 166 -22.59 40.48 -17.72
CA ARG A 166 -22.54 41.46 -16.62
C ARG A 166 -21.19 41.34 -15.92
N GLN A 167 -20.30 42.33 -16.09
CA GLN A 167 -19.20 42.49 -15.15
C GLN A 167 -19.77 42.91 -13.79
N ILE A 168 -19.85 41.98 -12.85
CA ILE A 168 -20.36 42.21 -11.50
C ILE A 168 -19.23 42.87 -10.71
N ASN A 169 -19.30 44.19 -10.57
CA ASN A 169 -18.50 44.94 -9.60
C ASN A 169 -19.21 44.89 -8.22
N SER A 170 -19.54 43.70 -7.69
CA SER A 170 -19.97 43.59 -6.29
C SER A 170 -18.73 43.40 -5.42
N GLN A 171 -18.58 44.21 -4.37
CA GLN A 171 -17.53 44.02 -3.36
C GLN A 171 -17.84 42.83 -2.43
N ASP A 172 -19.06 42.30 -2.48
CA ASP A 172 -19.60 41.30 -1.56
C ASP A 172 -19.56 39.85 -2.08
N GLY A 173 -18.92 39.61 -3.23
CA GLY A 173 -18.81 38.29 -3.86
C GLY A 173 -20.04 37.88 -4.67
N TYR A 174 -20.01 36.66 -5.21
CA TYR A 174 -21.11 36.10 -6.01
C TYR A 174 -22.30 35.74 -5.12
N SER A 175 -23.49 36.21 -5.51
CA SER A 175 -24.77 35.74 -4.96
C SER A 175 -24.94 34.23 -5.15
N SER A 176 -25.79 33.57 -4.35
CA SER A 176 -26.14 32.14 -4.51
C SER A 176 -26.63 31.85 -5.95
N TYR A 177 -27.41 32.77 -6.50
CA TYR A 177 -27.86 32.82 -7.88
C TYR A 177 -26.70 32.77 -8.90
N GLU A 178 -25.71 33.66 -8.76
CA GLU A 178 -24.57 33.73 -9.68
C GLU A 178 -23.70 32.47 -9.58
N GLN A 179 -23.57 31.89 -8.39
CA GLN A 179 -22.84 30.64 -8.22
C GLN A 179 -23.53 29.48 -8.96
N GLU A 180 -24.86 29.38 -8.90
CA GLU A 180 -25.61 28.35 -9.64
C GLU A 180 -25.48 28.53 -11.16
N LEU A 181 -25.59 29.78 -11.65
CA LEU A 181 -25.41 30.12 -13.06
C LEU A 181 -23.99 29.77 -13.56
N LEU A 182 -22.95 30.13 -12.79
CA LEU A 182 -21.56 29.79 -13.11
C LEU A 182 -21.31 28.27 -13.09
N GLN A 183 -21.93 27.53 -12.16
CA GLN A 183 -21.83 26.07 -12.11
C GLN A 183 -22.46 25.42 -13.34
N LYS A 184 -23.65 25.86 -13.76
CA LYS A 184 -24.40 25.31 -14.89
C LYS A 184 -23.88 25.71 -16.27
N MET A 185 -22.98 26.70 -16.38
CA MET A 185 -22.42 27.09 -17.68
C MET A 185 -21.70 25.94 -18.38
N PRO A 186 -21.99 25.71 -19.67
CA PRO A 186 -21.25 24.75 -20.47
C PRO A 186 -19.84 25.24 -20.75
N GLU A 187 -18.93 24.31 -21.00
CA GLU A 187 -17.62 24.62 -21.54
C GLU A 187 -17.75 25.07 -22.99
N PHE A 188 -16.92 26.02 -23.43
CA PHE A 188 -16.80 26.32 -24.84
C PHE A 188 -15.93 25.25 -25.51
N ILE A 189 -16.36 24.79 -26.68
CA ILE A 189 -15.54 23.97 -27.56
C ILE A 189 -15.68 24.45 -28.99
N HIS A 190 -14.56 24.73 -29.64
CA HIS A 190 -14.57 25.08 -31.05
C HIS A 190 -14.93 23.85 -31.92
N PRO A 191 -15.74 23.99 -33.00
CA PRO A 191 -16.12 22.87 -33.87
C PRO A 191 -14.94 22.06 -34.43
N GLU A 192 -13.82 22.73 -34.73
CA GLU A 192 -12.59 22.06 -35.22
C GLU A 192 -11.94 21.20 -34.13
N MET A 193 -11.90 21.70 -32.89
CA MET A 193 -11.39 20.94 -31.74
C MET A 193 -12.29 19.75 -31.43
N LYS A 194 -13.62 19.95 -31.46
CA LYS A 194 -14.58 18.85 -31.33
C LYS A 194 -14.34 17.77 -32.38
N LYS A 195 -14.17 18.16 -33.64
CA LYS A 195 -13.86 17.22 -34.73
C LYS A 195 -12.55 16.48 -34.47
N MET A 196 -11.50 17.17 -34.02
CA MET A 196 -10.21 16.57 -33.71
C MET A 196 -10.31 15.56 -32.55
N TYR A 197 -10.98 15.92 -31.46
CA TYR A 197 -11.17 15.01 -30.31
C TYR A 197 -11.96 13.77 -30.72
N LEU A 198 -13.03 13.92 -31.52
CA LEU A 198 -13.80 12.80 -32.05
C LEU A 198 -12.98 11.92 -33.01
N GLN A 199 -12.10 12.51 -33.81
CA GLN A 199 -11.20 11.76 -34.66
C GLN A 199 -10.24 10.90 -33.82
N LYS A 200 -9.54 11.49 -32.84
CA LYS A 200 -8.66 10.77 -31.91
C LYS A 200 -9.42 9.68 -31.13
N PHE A 201 -10.65 9.98 -30.71
CA PHE A 201 -11.53 9.01 -30.04
C PHE A 201 -11.79 7.80 -30.93
N ASN A 202 -12.12 8.01 -32.21
CA ASN A 202 -12.36 6.93 -33.16
C ASN A 202 -11.09 6.14 -33.47
N GLU A 203 -9.94 6.80 -33.63
CA GLU A 203 -8.64 6.13 -33.81
C GLU A 203 -8.31 5.21 -32.62
N ASN A 204 -8.51 5.69 -31.39
CA ASN A 204 -8.37 4.87 -30.19
C ASN A 204 -9.40 3.74 -30.14
N GLN A 205 -10.64 3.98 -30.57
CA GLN A 205 -11.68 2.95 -30.62
C GLN A 205 -11.32 1.82 -31.62
N GLU A 206 -10.71 2.17 -32.74
CA GLU A 206 -10.18 1.19 -33.70
C GLU A 206 -9.05 0.36 -33.07
N GLN A 207 -8.13 0.99 -32.35
CA GLN A 207 -7.07 0.27 -31.61
C GLN A 207 -7.65 -0.65 -30.53
N ILE A 208 -8.65 -0.19 -29.78
CA ILE A 208 -9.38 -1.02 -28.81
C ILE A 208 -10.01 -2.22 -29.51
N ASN A 209 -10.67 -2.02 -30.66
CA ASN A 209 -11.29 -3.12 -31.40
C ASN A 209 -10.23 -4.12 -31.90
N GLN A 210 -9.05 -3.66 -32.31
CA GLN A 210 -7.93 -4.54 -32.66
C GLN A 210 -7.45 -5.35 -31.44
N LEU A 211 -7.31 -4.73 -30.27
CA LEU A 211 -6.94 -5.40 -29.03
C LEU A 211 -7.99 -6.44 -28.59
N ILE A 212 -9.28 -6.13 -28.74
CA ILE A 212 -10.38 -7.07 -28.50
C ILE A 212 -10.36 -8.22 -29.51
N SER A 213 -9.93 -7.98 -30.76
CA SER A 213 -9.82 -9.05 -31.76
C SER A 213 -8.62 -9.99 -31.52
N ALA A 214 -7.53 -9.47 -30.94
CA ALA A 214 -6.34 -10.23 -30.53
C ALA A 214 -6.51 -10.97 -29.20
N ASN A 215 -7.76 -11.16 -28.74
CA ASN A 215 -8.07 -11.61 -27.39
C ASN A 215 -7.41 -12.96 -27.03
N THR A 216 -6.79 -12.99 -25.86
CA THR A 216 -6.40 -14.22 -25.20
C THR A 216 -7.59 -14.74 -24.39
N ASN A 217 -8.18 -15.86 -24.82
CA ASN A 217 -9.39 -16.37 -24.19
C ASN A 217 -9.07 -17.05 -22.84
N VAL A 218 -9.61 -16.52 -21.75
CA VAL A 218 -9.53 -17.12 -20.41
C VAL A 218 -10.84 -17.86 -20.13
N ASP A 219 -10.76 -19.12 -19.70
CA ASP A 219 -11.94 -19.85 -19.22
C ASP A 219 -12.24 -19.48 -17.76
N PHE A 220 -13.20 -18.58 -17.57
CA PHE A 220 -13.61 -18.15 -16.23
C PHE A 220 -14.20 -19.28 -15.37
N LYS A 221 -14.62 -20.40 -15.95
CA LYS A 221 -15.00 -21.58 -15.15
C LYS A 221 -13.78 -22.21 -14.48
N LEU A 222 -12.63 -22.21 -15.15
CA LEU A 222 -11.37 -22.68 -14.56
C LEU A 222 -10.86 -21.71 -13.50
N VAL A 223 -11.07 -20.41 -13.68
CA VAL A 223 -10.79 -19.38 -12.66
C VAL A 223 -11.57 -19.67 -11.38
N ASP A 224 -12.88 -19.92 -11.49
CA ASP A 224 -13.73 -20.25 -10.33
C ASP A 224 -13.35 -21.58 -9.66
N GLN A 225 -12.66 -22.46 -10.40
CA GLN A 225 -12.26 -23.81 -9.98
C GLN A 225 -10.76 -23.92 -9.67
N LEU A 226 -10.04 -22.81 -9.55
CA LEU A 226 -8.57 -22.77 -9.43
C LEU A 226 -8.01 -23.78 -8.42
N ASP A 227 -8.62 -23.84 -7.22
CA ASP A 227 -8.18 -24.71 -6.12
C ASP A 227 -8.35 -26.21 -6.40
N THR A 228 -9.18 -26.57 -7.38
CA THR A 228 -9.45 -27.96 -7.77
C THR A 228 -8.60 -28.44 -8.96
N LEU A 229 -7.92 -27.51 -9.63
CA LEU A 229 -7.04 -27.82 -10.75
C LEU A 229 -5.73 -28.47 -10.26
N ASN A 230 -5.15 -29.31 -11.11
CA ASN A 230 -3.78 -29.78 -10.88
C ASN A 230 -2.77 -28.63 -11.11
N GLU A 231 -1.54 -28.82 -10.62
CA GLU A 231 -0.50 -27.78 -10.66
C GLU A 231 -0.15 -27.32 -12.09
N GLU A 232 -0.15 -28.22 -13.07
CA GLU A 232 0.16 -27.88 -14.47
C GLU A 232 -0.93 -26.99 -15.08
N ASP A 233 -2.19 -27.32 -14.84
CA ASP A 233 -3.33 -26.56 -15.34
C ASP A 233 -3.47 -25.21 -14.62
N GLN A 234 -3.10 -25.13 -13.34
CA GLN A 234 -2.97 -23.85 -12.61
C GLN A 234 -1.93 -22.94 -13.26
N VAL A 235 -0.74 -23.46 -13.57
CA VAL A 235 0.34 -22.71 -14.22
C VAL A 235 -0.07 -22.24 -15.61
N LYS A 236 -0.71 -23.10 -16.42
CA LYS A 236 -1.25 -22.71 -17.74
C LYS A 236 -2.31 -21.63 -17.62
N LEU A 237 -3.22 -21.74 -16.65
CA LEU A 237 -4.25 -20.72 -16.43
C LEU A 237 -3.64 -19.38 -16.03
N ALA A 238 -2.61 -19.39 -15.18
CA ALA A 238 -1.87 -18.18 -14.80
C ALA A 238 -1.13 -17.55 -16.00
N GLU A 239 -0.55 -18.35 -16.88
CA GLU A 239 0.09 -17.89 -18.12
C GLU A 239 -0.90 -17.18 -19.05
N VAL A 240 -2.03 -17.82 -19.34
CA VAL A 240 -3.10 -17.25 -20.17
C VAL A 240 -3.69 -16.00 -19.51
N SER A 241 -3.85 -16.00 -18.19
CA SER A 241 -4.33 -14.83 -17.43
C SER A 241 -3.35 -13.66 -17.48
N LEU A 242 -2.04 -13.90 -17.40
CA LEU A 242 -1.00 -12.86 -17.48
C LEU A 242 -1.01 -12.18 -18.86
N LEU A 243 -1.14 -12.97 -19.93
CA LEU A 243 -1.28 -12.48 -21.31
C LEU A 243 -2.57 -11.69 -21.52
N ARG A 244 -3.69 -12.16 -20.94
CA ARG A 244 -4.97 -11.41 -20.98
C ARG A 244 -4.87 -10.10 -20.21
N ASN A 245 -4.27 -10.08 -19.02
CA ASN A 245 -4.06 -8.85 -18.25
C ASN A 245 -3.23 -7.83 -19.02
N GLN A 246 -2.15 -8.25 -19.70
CA GLN A 246 -1.35 -7.35 -20.53
C GLN A 246 -2.20 -6.63 -21.59
N ASN A 247 -3.11 -7.37 -22.24
CA ASN A 247 -4.02 -6.79 -23.23
C ASN A 247 -5.05 -5.85 -22.55
N LEU A 248 -5.61 -6.26 -21.41
CA LEU A 248 -6.56 -5.45 -20.64
C LEU A 248 -5.98 -4.13 -20.15
N TYR A 249 -4.73 -4.08 -19.67
CA TYR A 249 -4.09 -2.81 -19.28
C TYR A 249 -3.93 -1.86 -20.47
N LYS A 250 -3.60 -2.37 -21.67
CA LYS A 250 -3.56 -1.56 -22.90
C LYS A 250 -4.94 -1.03 -23.27
N GLN A 251 -5.98 -1.86 -23.14
CA GLN A 251 -7.36 -1.41 -23.35
C GLN A 251 -7.77 -0.35 -22.33
N LEU A 252 -7.45 -0.56 -21.05
CA LEU A 252 -7.77 0.36 -19.95
C LEU A 252 -7.17 1.75 -20.19
N ASP A 253 -5.90 1.83 -20.61
CA ASP A 253 -5.25 3.09 -20.96
C ASP A 253 -5.98 3.82 -22.10
N LEU A 254 -6.32 3.09 -23.17
CA LEU A 254 -7.07 3.66 -24.30
C LEU A 254 -8.50 4.09 -23.91
N TYR A 255 -9.20 3.33 -23.07
CA TYR A 255 -10.53 3.71 -22.58
C TYR A 255 -10.47 4.95 -21.68
N LYS A 256 -9.44 5.09 -20.82
CA LYS A 256 -9.21 6.31 -20.02
C LYS A 256 -8.96 7.52 -20.91
N LYS A 257 -8.18 7.36 -22.00
CA LYS A 257 -7.99 8.39 -23.02
C LYS A 257 -9.29 8.73 -23.73
N ASN A 258 -10.09 7.74 -24.11
CA ASN A 258 -11.39 7.93 -24.77
C ASN A 258 -12.42 8.60 -23.86
N GLU A 259 -12.46 8.28 -22.58
CA GLU A 259 -13.31 8.97 -21.61
C GLU A 259 -12.98 10.48 -21.58
N ARG A 260 -11.69 10.82 -21.50
CA ARG A 260 -11.24 12.23 -21.51
C ARG A 260 -11.58 12.92 -22.82
N LEU A 261 -11.31 12.29 -23.97
CA LEU A 261 -11.62 12.83 -25.29
C LEU A 261 -13.13 13.03 -25.50
N ALA A 262 -13.96 12.10 -25.03
CA ALA A 262 -15.41 12.21 -25.10
C ALA A 262 -15.95 13.33 -24.20
N LYS A 263 -15.42 13.48 -22.97
CA LYS A 263 -15.73 14.62 -22.09
C LYS A 263 -15.32 15.94 -22.76
N ALA A 264 -14.13 15.99 -23.34
CA ALA A 264 -13.65 17.16 -24.09
C ALA A 264 -14.57 17.51 -25.26
N ALA A 265 -14.99 16.51 -26.06
CA ALA A 265 -15.91 16.67 -27.18
C ALA A 265 -17.38 16.93 -26.76
N GLN A 266 -17.67 16.94 -25.46
CA GLN A 266 -19.01 17.05 -24.87
C GLN A 266 -19.97 15.93 -25.29
N GLU A 267 -19.44 14.73 -25.54
CA GLU A 267 -20.22 13.53 -25.87
C GLU A 267 -20.46 12.69 -24.61
N SER A 268 -21.45 13.07 -23.81
CA SER A 268 -21.75 12.45 -22.51
C SER A 268 -22.04 10.95 -22.60
N ALA A 269 -22.71 10.50 -23.66
CA ALA A 269 -23.00 9.08 -23.89
C ALA A 269 -21.71 8.26 -24.11
N SER A 270 -20.80 8.76 -24.95
CA SER A 270 -19.51 8.10 -25.23
C SER A 270 -18.59 8.11 -24.01
N ALA A 271 -18.63 9.19 -23.23
CA ALA A 271 -17.90 9.28 -21.96
C ALA A 271 -18.42 8.24 -20.96
N ALA A 272 -19.73 8.17 -20.74
CA ALA A 272 -20.36 7.20 -19.85
C ALA A 272 -20.10 5.76 -20.27
N GLN A 273 -20.14 5.47 -21.58
CA GLN A 273 -19.78 4.16 -22.13
C GLN A 273 -18.32 3.82 -21.80
N SER A 274 -17.39 4.76 -21.97
CA SER A 274 -15.98 4.54 -21.64
C SER A 274 -15.78 4.28 -20.14
N THR A 275 -16.45 5.04 -19.27
CA THR A 275 -16.43 4.82 -17.81
C THR A 275 -16.95 3.43 -17.41
N GLU A 276 -18.02 2.95 -18.05
CA GLU A 276 -18.55 1.60 -17.81
C GLU A 276 -17.54 0.52 -18.23
N GLN A 277 -16.88 0.68 -19.38
CA GLN A 277 -15.86 -0.26 -19.86
C GLN A 277 -14.61 -0.25 -18.96
N ILE A 278 -14.16 0.91 -18.51
CA ILE A 278 -13.08 1.05 -17.51
C ILE A 278 -13.41 0.20 -16.28
N SER A 279 -14.61 0.36 -15.73
CA SER A 279 -15.04 -0.37 -14.52
C SER A 279 -15.08 -1.89 -14.73
N LYS A 280 -15.52 -2.35 -15.91
CA LYS A 280 -15.54 -3.79 -16.26
C LYS A 280 -14.13 -4.36 -16.41
N ILE A 281 -13.25 -3.62 -17.10
CA ILE A 281 -11.86 -4.02 -17.33
C ILE A 281 -11.08 -4.05 -16.02
N ASP A 282 -11.23 -3.05 -15.15
CA ASP A 282 -10.60 -3.02 -13.84
C ASP A 282 -11.03 -4.22 -12.98
N ALA A 283 -12.32 -4.60 -13.02
CA ALA A 283 -12.81 -5.78 -12.33
C ALA A 283 -12.19 -7.09 -12.89
N GLU A 284 -12.10 -7.23 -14.22
CA GLU A 284 -11.48 -8.39 -14.86
C GLU A 284 -9.98 -8.49 -14.54
N ILE A 285 -9.25 -7.37 -14.64
CA ILE A 285 -7.82 -7.27 -14.28
C ILE A 285 -7.60 -7.75 -12.84
N LYS A 286 -8.47 -7.33 -11.91
CA LYS A 286 -8.38 -7.76 -10.51
C LYS A 286 -8.57 -9.26 -10.37
N THR A 287 -9.62 -9.82 -10.97
CA THR A 287 -9.91 -11.27 -10.92
C THR A 287 -8.76 -12.10 -11.49
N LEU A 288 -8.23 -11.73 -12.66
CA LEU A 288 -7.12 -12.43 -13.29
C LEU A 288 -5.82 -12.23 -12.51
N GLY A 289 -5.63 -11.05 -11.91
CA GLY A 289 -4.49 -10.77 -11.05
C GLY A 289 -4.46 -11.65 -9.80
N GLU A 290 -5.62 -11.95 -9.23
CA GLU A 290 -5.74 -12.92 -8.12
C GLU A 290 -5.32 -14.33 -8.56
N VAL A 291 -5.71 -14.77 -9.77
CA VAL A 291 -5.28 -16.07 -10.33
C VAL A 291 -3.75 -16.14 -10.49
N ILE A 292 -3.17 -15.14 -11.15
CA ILE A 292 -1.71 -15.08 -11.38
C ILE A 292 -0.98 -15.10 -10.05
N SER A 293 -1.41 -14.27 -9.11
CA SER A 293 -0.79 -14.15 -7.80
C SER A 293 -0.90 -15.45 -6.99
N ASN A 294 -2.06 -16.10 -6.97
CA ASN A 294 -2.26 -17.36 -6.24
C ASN A 294 -1.35 -18.49 -6.76
N VAL A 295 -1.07 -18.52 -8.06
CA VAL A 295 -0.24 -19.55 -8.68
C VAL A 295 1.26 -19.25 -8.54
N THR A 296 1.66 -17.98 -8.54
CA THR A 296 3.07 -17.57 -8.60
C THR A 296 3.66 -17.13 -7.26
N ARG A 297 2.86 -16.58 -6.34
CA ARG A 297 3.36 -15.99 -5.08
C ARG A 297 4.14 -17.01 -4.23
N GLY A 298 5.35 -16.64 -3.82
CA GLY A 298 6.22 -17.48 -2.97
C GLY A 298 6.71 -18.76 -3.65
N ARG A 299 6.52 -18.89 -4.97
CA ARG A 299 7.07 -20.00 -5.74
C ARG A 299 8.48 -19.68 -6.21
N TYR A 300 9.21 -20.73 -6.53
CA TYR A 300 10.53 -20.62 -7.12
C TYR A 300 10.45 -20.85 -8.62
N VAL A 301 11.33 -20.18 -9.36
CA VAL A 301 11.48 -20.35 -10.80
C VAL A 301 12.91 -20.62 -11.17
N ARG A 302 13.11 -21.30 -12.29
CA ARG A 302 14.41 -21.37 -12.97
C ARG A 302 14.35 -20.67 -14.32
N SER A 303 15.45 -20.02 -14.70
CA SER A 303 15.64 -19.47 -16.04
C SER A 303 15.67 -20.61 -17.08
N LYS A 304 15.05 -20.40 -18.24
CA LYS A 304 15.07 -21.33 -19.38
C LYS A 304 16.25 -21.11 -20.33
N PHE A 305 17.00 -20.01 -20.18
CA PHE A 305 18.01 -19.59 -21.16
C PHE A 305 19.46 -19.69 -20.67
N GLU A 306 19.67 -19.97 -19.39
CA GLU A 306 20.99 -20.03 -18.77
C GLU A 306 21.41 -21.48 -18.52
N ASP A 307 22.70 -21.77 -18.70
CA ASP A 307 23.30 -23.06 -18.41
C ASP A 307 24.61 -22.85 -17.61
N PRO A 308 24.65 -23.21 -16.30
CA PRO A 308 23.55 -23.77 -15.51
C PRO A 308 22.42 -22.75 -15.28
N PRO A 309 21.17 -23.20 -15.03
CA PRO A 309 20.04 -22.30 -14.85
C PRO A 309 20.17 -21.51 -13.54
N ASN A 310 20.01 -20.18 -13.60
CA ASN A 310 19.82 -19.42 -12.36
C ASN A 310 18.42 -19.66 -11.80
N TYR A 311 18.34 -19.63 -10.47
CA TYR A 311 17.10 -19.77 -9.71
C TYR A 311 16.69 -18.45 -9.08
N TYR A 312 15.39 -18.23 -9.02
CA TYR A 312 14.77 -17.04 -8.46
C TYR A 312 13.59 -17.41 -7.57
N ILE A 313 13.32 -16.59 -6.56
CA ILE A 313 12.07 -16.61 -5.81
C ILE A 313 11.12 -15.56 -6.39
N ILE A 314 9.85 -15.91 -6.57
CA ILE A 314 8.80 -14.95 -6.96
C ILE A 314 8.27 -14.27 -5.70
N ASN A 315 8.59 -12.99 -5.56
CA ASN A 315 8.28 -12.22 -4.37
C ASN A 315 7.07 -11.30 -4.54
N THR A 316 6.78 -10.78 -5.73
CA THR A 316 5.62 -9.89 -5.95
C THR A 316 4.99 -10.07 -7.32
N TYR A 317 3.69 -9.80 -7.40
CA TYR A 317 3.00 -9.49 -8.66
C TYR A 317 2.33 -8.12 -8.52
N SER A 318 2.64 -7.18 -9.41
CA SER A 318 2.10 -5.81 -9.35
C SER A 318 0.76 -5.73 -10.08
N THR A 319 -0.34 -5.76 -9.31
CA THR A 319 -1.70 -5.49 -9.82
C THR A 319 -1.95 -4.00 -10.07
N TYR A 320 -1.08 -3.11 -9.59
CA TYR A 320 -1.25 -1.66 -9.71
C TYR A 320 -0.51 -1.12 -10.94
N GLY A 321 -1.08 -1.40 -12.11
CA GLY A 321 -0.79 -0.69 -13.36
C GLY A 321 0.37 -1.21 -14.20
N GLN A 322 1.14 -2.18 -13.72
CA GLN A 322 2.35 -2.65 -14.43
C GLN A 322 2.33 -4.13 -14.83
N ASN A 323 1.41 -4.97 -14.32
CA ASN A 323 1.29 -6.41 -14.67
C ASN A 323 2.61 -7.22 -14.60
N GLU A 324 3.56 -6.72 -13.79
CA GLU A 324 4.91 -7.26 -13.67
C GLU A 324 5.01 -8.31 -12.58
N ILE A 325 5.83 -9.34 -12.84
CA ILE A 325 6.25 -10.31 -11.81
C ILE A 325 7.66 -9.94 -11.36
N GLY A 326 7.78 -9.64 -10.06
CA GLY A 326 9.04 -9.38 -9.39
C GLY A 326 9.69 -10.69 -8.94
N LEU A 327 10.96 -10.84 -9.31
CA LEU A 327 11.80 -11.99 -9.03
C LEU A 327 13.03 -11.56 -8.22
N SER A 328 13.45 -12.37 -7.26
CA SER A 328 14.74 -12.19 -6.59
C SER A 328 15.67 -13.36 -6.81
N LYS A 329 16.91 -13.04 -7.21
CA LYS A 329 17.94 -14.05 -7.45
C LYS A 329 18.31 -14.78 -6.16
N ILE A 330 18.49 -16.10 -6.25
CA ILE A 330 18.85 -16.95 -5.09
C ILE A 330 20.36 -17.05 -4.92
N TYR A 331 21.09 -17.24 -6.01
CA TYR A 331 22.53 -17.45 -5.98
C TYR A 331 23.28 -16.31 -6.69
N ASP A 332 24.45 -15.97 -6.19
CA ASP A 332 25.41 -15.14 -6.91
C ASP A 332 26.05 -15.94 -8.08
N PRO A 333 26.88 -15.32 -8.94
CA PRO A 333 27.52 -16.00 -10.07
C PRO A 333 28.44 -17.15 -9.66
N ASN A 334 28.87 -17.18 -8.40
CA ASN A 334 29.75 -18.19 -7.84
C ASN A 334 28.98 -19.33 -7.14
N GLY A 335 27.64 -19.30 -7.19
CA GLY A 335 26.78 -20.29 -6.56
C GLY A 335 26.58 -20.09 -5.06
N ILE A 336 26.97 -18.95 -4.50
CA ILE A 336 26.78 -18.63 -3.08
C ILE A 336 25.39 -18.04 -2.87
N LEU A 337 24.73 -18.46 -1.79
CA LEU A 337 23.36 -18.04 -1.46
C LEU A 337 23.30 -16.54 -1.12
N ILE A 338 22.39 -15.81 -1.75
CA ILE A 338 22.12 -14.40 -1.47
C ILE A 338 21.15 -14.29 -0.29
N ILE A 339 21.50 -13.50 0.72
CA ILE A 339 20.70 -13.29 1.93
C ILE A 339 20.26 -11.85 2.15
N ASP A 340 20.59 -10.92 1.24
CA ASP A 340 20.27 -9.49 1.27
C ASP A 340 18.91 -9.17 1.92
N ALA A 341 18.92 -8.85 3.22
CA ALA A 341 17.77 -8.58 4.06
C ALA A 341 17.08 -7.24 3.75
N TYR A 342 17.67 -6.42 2.87
CA TYR A 342 17.18 -5.09 2.54
C TYR A 342 16.44 -5.02 1.20
N ASN A 343 16.31 -6.15 0.50
CA ASN A 343 15.56 -6.23 -0.75
C ASN A 343 16.03 -5.22 -1.79
N THR A 344 17.35 -5.06 -1.93
CA THR A 344 17.88 -4.01 -2.79
C THR A 344 17.46 -4.23 -4.23
N TYR A 345 17.17 -3.13 -4.96
CA TYR A 345 16.74 -3.18 -6.36
C TYR A 345 17.68 -3.99 -7.27
N MET A 346 18.96 -4.15 -6.87
CA MET A 346 20.00 -4.85 -7.64
C MET A 346 19.74 -6.37 -7.74
N ASN A 347 19.03 -6.94 -6.77
CA ASN A 347 18.68 -8.36 -6.75
C ASN A 347 17.30 -8.65 -7.33
N ARG A 348 16.59 -7.60 -7.79
CA ARG A 348 15.24 -7.71 -8.34
C ARG A 348 15.25 -7.65 -9.85
N ILE A 349 14.58 -8.61 -10.46
CA ILE A 349 14.27 -8.60 -11.87
C ILE A 349 12.76 -8.47 -11.98
N TYR A 350 12.30 -7.44 -12.68
CA TYR A 350 10.91 -7.36 -13.10
C TYR A 350 10.83 -7.98 -14.48
N SER A 351 10.13 -9.11 -14.59
CA SER A 351 9.83 -9.69 -15.89
C SER A 351 8.67 -8.92 -16.49
N GLU A 352 8.93 -8.19 -17.58
CA GLU A 352 7.90 -7.54 -18.37
C GLU A 352 6.85 -8.54 -18.89
N ASP A 353 5.64 -8.00 -19.06
CA ASP A 353 4.40 -8.69 -19.36
C ASP A 353 4.44 -9.70 -20.51
N GLY A 354 3.88 -10.88 -20.27
CA GLY A 354 3.68 -11.93 -21.28
C GLY A 354 4.92 -12.75 -21.62
N LEU A 355 6.10 -12.31 -21.19
CA LEU A 355 7.34 -13.05 -21.40
C LEU A 355 7.70 -13.95 -20.22
N PHE A 356 7.19 -13.68 -19.01
CA PHE A 356 7.57 -14.41 -17.81
C PHE A 356 7.54 -15.94 -18.00
N PHE A 357 6.40 -16.52 -18.40
CA PHE A 357 6.29 -17.97 -18.60
C PHE A 357 7.08 -18.49 -19.81
N SER A 358 7.46 -17.62 -20.75
CA SER A 358 8.38 -17.98 -21.84
C SER A 358 9.85 -18.02 -21.39
N GLN A 359 10.22 -17.19 -20.41
CA GLN A 359 11.60 -17.05 -19.93
C GLN A 359 11.91 -17.90 -18.70
N TYR A 360 10.90 -18.15 -17.88
CA TYR A 360 11.03 -18.84 -16.61
C TYR A 360 10.12 -20.06 -16.58
N GLN A 361 10.57 -21.08 -15.86
CA GLN A 361 9.72 -22.20 -15.47
C GLN A 361 9.44 -22.10 -13.98
N VAL A 362 8.16 -22.01 -13.61
CA VAL A 362 7.73 -22.20 -12.22
C VAL A 362 8.05 -23.64 -11.84
N LEU A 363 8.87 -23.82 -10.81
CA LEU A 363 9.25 -25.14 -10.32
C LEU A 363 8.01 -25.87 -9.80
N THR A 364 7.93 -27.17 -9.99
CA THR A 364 6.93 -28.02 -9.32
C THR A 364 7.18 -28.07 -7.81
N ARG A 365 6.20 -28.53 -7.02
CA ARG A 365 6.39 -28.67 -5.56
C ARG A 365 7.59 -29.56 -5.20
N GLN A 366 7.84 -30.62 -5.98
CA GLN A 366 8.98 -31.50 -5.76
C GLN A 366 10.30 -30.80 -6.07
N GLU A 367 10.41 -30.15 -7.23
CA GLU A 367 11.62 -29.39 -7.62
C GLU A 367 11.91 -28.27 -6.61
N GLN A 368 10.87 -27.61 -6.09
CA GLN A 368 11.00 -26.61 -5.05
C GLN A 368 11.53 -27.20 -3.74
N ALA A 369 11.02 -28.37 -3.31
CA ALA A 369 11.54 -29.04 -2.11
C ALA A 369 13.01 -29.45 -2.28
N GLU A 370 13.40 -29.92 -3.46
CA GLU A 370 14.79 -30.22 -3.80
C GLU A 370 15.67 -28.97 -3.76
N LEU A 371 15.23 -27.85 -4.36
CA LEU A 371 15.95 -26.58 -4.32
C LEU A 371 16.08 -26.04 -2.88
N VAL A 372 15.03 -26.10 -2.07
CA VAL A 372 15.08 -25.64 -0.68
C VAL A 372 16.07 -26.47 0.14
N LYS A 373 16.12 -27.78 -0.09
CA LYS A 373 17.13 -28.65 0.53
C LYS A 373 18.54 -28.33 0.03
N ASP A 374 18.70 -28.02 -1.24
CA ASP A 374 19.97 -27.61 -1.84
C ASP A 374 20.47 -26.29 -1.24
N MET A 375 19.61 -25.28 -1.06
CA MET A 375 19.95 -24.01 -0.40
C MET A 375 20.48 -24.17 1.05
N LEU A 376 20.20 -25.31 1.70
CA LEU A 376 20.73 -25.63 3.04
C LEU A 376 22.12 -26.27 3.00
N ASN A 377 22.62 -26.65 1.83
CA ASN A 377 23.93 -27.27 1.65
C ASN A 377 25.06 -26.26 1.90
N GLU A 378 26.13 -26.74 2.52
CA GLU A 378 27.32 -25.94 2.82
C GLU A 378 28.06 -25.46 1.56
N SER A 379 27.80 -26.09 0.40
CA SER A 379 28.34 -25.64 -0.90
C SER A 379 27.90 -24.24 -1.31
N HIS A 380 26.77 -23.75 -0.78
CA HIS A 380 26.25 -22.40 -1.06
C HIS A 380 26.62 -21.38 0.02
N ILE A 381 27.60 -21.71 0.87
CA ILE A 381 28.11 -20.84 1.94
C ILE A 381 29.55 -20.49 1.62
N LEU A 382 29.84 -19.20 1.49
CA LEU A 382 31.23 -18.76 1.36
C LEU A 382 31.90 -18.85 2.73
N THR A 383 32.83 -19.80 2.87
CA THR A 383 33.57 -19.99 4.12
C THR A 383 34.92 -19.30 4.03
N LEU A 384 35.15 -18.30 4.88
CA LEU A 384 36.38 -17.53 4.96
C LEU A 384 37.15 -17.89 6.22
N LYS A 385 38.28 -18.56 6.07
CA LYS A 385 39.24 -18.78 7.15
C LYS A 385 40.16 -17.57 7.25
N TYR A 386 40.30 -17.02 8.43
CA TYR A 386 41.06 -15.80 8.68
C TYR A 386 41.86 -15.89 9.98
N GLN A 387 42.80 -14.98 10.17
CA GLN A 387 43.45 -14.75 11.45
C GLN A 387 43.49 -13.24 11.74
N ILE A 388 43.57 -12.88 13.02
CA ILE A 388 43.84 -11.49 13.41
C ILE A 388 45.32 -11.37 13.72
N ALA A 389 46.00 -10.47 13.01
CA ALA A 389 47.39 -10.12 13.28
C ALA A 389 47.49 -8.71 13.84
N GLU A 390 48.42 -8.50 14.76
CA GLU A 390 48.75 -7.17 15.25
C GLU A 390 49.88 -6.60 14.38
N VAL A 391 49.59 -5.51 13.68
CA VAL A 391 50.53 -4.80 12.80
C VAL A 391 50.51 -3.33 13.21
N ASP A 392 51.65 -2.79 13.64
CA ASP A 392 51.80 -1.40 14.08
C ASP A 392 50.81 -0.99 15.20
N ASP A 393 50.64 -1.85 16.21
CA ASP A 393 49.67 -1.71 17.32
C ASP A 393 48.18 -1.68 16.88
N GLU A 394 47.89 -2.02 15.62
CA GLU A 394 46.53 -2.18 15.11
C GLU A 394 46.21 -3.65 14.82
N LYS A 395 45.02 -4.10 15.27
CA LYS A 395 44.49 -5.41 14.89
C LYS A 395 44.05 -5.38 13.43
N THR A 396 44.67 -6.21 12.62
CA THR A 396 44.40 -6.36 11.19
C THR A 396 43.80 -7.73 10.90
N PHE A 397 42.78 -7.73 10.05
CA PHE A 397 42.15 -8.91 9.52
C PHE A 397 42.98 -9.46 8.36
N LEU A 398 43.37 -10.74 8.44
CA LEU A 398 44.08 -11.43 7.37
C LEU A 398 43.28 -12.65 6.90
N SER A 399 42.72 -12.57 5.69
CA SER A 399 42.13 -13.72 5.01
C SER A 399 43.21 -14.73 4.64
N LEU A 400 43.01 -15.99 5.00
CA LEU A 400 43.96 -17.08 4.78
C LEU A 400 43.48 -18.04 3.71
N GLU A 401 42.20 -18.39 3.74
CA GLU A 401 41.60 -19.34 2.80
C GLU A 401 40.13 -18.99 2.60
N ALA A 402 39.64 -19.18 1.38
CA ALA A 402 38.22 -19.09 1.07
C ALA A 402 37.75 -20.37 0.40
N ASN A 403 36.57 -20.84 0.81
CA ASN A 403 35.88 -21.97 0.20
C ASN A 403 34.50 -21.52 -0.32
N PRO A 404 34.13 -21.87 -1.56
CA PRO A 404 34.89 -22.67 -2.52
C PRO A 404 36.21 -22.03 -2.96
N ALA A 405 37.23 -22.85 -3.19
CA ALA A 405 38.55 -22.38 -3.59
C ALA A 405 38.53 -21.77 -5.01
N GLY A 406 39.36 -20.75 -5.24
CA GLY A 406 39.47 -20.07 -6.54
C GLY A 406 38.57 -18.85 -6.73
N LEU A 407 37.76 -18.49 -5.71
CA LEU A 407 37.02 -17.22 -5.70
C LEU A 407 37.96 -16.02 -5.59
N ASN A 408 37.66 -14.95 -6.34
CA ASN A 408 38.37 -13.68 -6.20
C ASN A 408 37.75 -12.84 -5.08
N VAL A 409 37.97 -13.27 -3.83
CA VAL A 409 37.34 -12.66 -2.65
C VAL A 409 37.53 -11.14 -2.56
N ASN A 410 38.67 -10.63 -3.03
CA ASN A 410 39.00 -9.21 -2.93
C ASN A 410 38.35 -8.35 -4.04
N GLU A 411 38.02 -8.92 -5.20
CA GLU A 411 37.41 -8.19 -6.32
C GLU A 411 35.89 -8.40 -6.38
N ASP A 412 35.40 -9.56 -5.98
CA ASP A 412 33.98 -9.93 -6.10
C ASP A 412 33.19 -9.60 -4.83
N TYR A 413 33.86 -9.55 -3.67
CA TYR A 413 33.20 -9.41 -2.37
C TYR A 413 33.80 -8.29 -1.51
N THR A 414 32.97 -7.80 -0.60
CA THR A 414 33.34 -6.87 0.47
C THR A 414 32.93 -7.48 1.80
N TYR A 415 33.84 -7.52 2.78
CA TYR A 415 33.53 -7.95 4.14
C TYR A 415 33.38 -6.73 5.06
N TYR A 416 32.48 -6.84 6.04
CA TYR A 416 32.27 -5.81 7.05
C TYR A 416 32.82 -6.28 8.38
N LEU A 417 33.70 -5.46 8.95
CA LEU A 417 34.32 -5.72 10.23
C LEU A 417 33.55 -5.01 11.35
N ASP A 418 33.41 -5.66 12.50
CA ASP A 418 32.91 -5.01 13.70
C ASP A 418 33.95 -4.04 14.32
N TYR A 419 33.59 -3.47 15.47
CA TYR A 419 34.47 -2.59 16.25
C TYR A 419 35.79 -3.28 16.66
N TYR A 420 35.78 -4.60 16.84
CA TYR A 420 36.94 -5.41 17.23
C TYR A 420 37.70 -6.01 16.04
N LYS A 421 37.33 -5.61 14.81
CA LYS A 421 37.91 -6.06 13.54
C LYS A 421 37.62 -7.52 13.19
N PHE A 422 36.56 -8.10 13.77
CA PHE A 422 36.05 -9.41 13.35
C PHE A 422 35.12 -9.25 12.15
N PRO A 423 35.24 -10.08 11.10
CA PRO A 423 34.30 -10.08 10.00
C PRO A 423 32.92 -10.53 10.50
N THR A 424 31.89 -9.76 10.19
CA THR A 424 30.52 -10.01 10.65
C THR A 424 29.60 -10.40 9.53
N THR A 425 29.76 -9.78 8.36
CA THR A 425 28.99 -10.07 7.14
C THR A 425 29.89 -9.96 5.92
N MET A 426 29.46 -10.57 4.83
CA MET A 426 30.09 -10.44 3.52
C MET A 426 29.01 -10.15 2.48
N SER A 427 29.33 -9.26 1.56
CA SER A 427 28.46 -8.91 0.44
C SER A 427 29.21 -9.12 -0.86
N HIS A 428 28.54 -9.70 -1.85
CA HIS A 428 28.96 -9.63 -3.23
C HIS A 428 28.81 -8.18 -3.72
N ASN A 429 29.78 -7.68 -4.50
CA ASN A 429 29.84 -6.27 -4.90
C ASN A 429 28.64 -5.82 -5.74
N ILE A 430 28.08 -6.74 -6.53
CA ILE A 430 26.82 -6.54 -7.28
C ILE A 430 25.58 -6.98 -6.48
N PHE A 431 25.55 -8.23 -5.99
CA PHE A 431 24.35 -8.88 -5.44
C PHE A 431 24.17 -8.73 -3.93
N ARG A 432 24.95 -7.86 -3.27
CA ARG A 432 24.85 -7.55 -1.83
C ARG A 432 25.05 -8.80 -0.94
N ASP A 433 24.42 -8.82 0.23
CA ASP A 433 24.76 -9.76 1.29
C ASP A 433 24.58 -11.21 0.86
N ILE A 434 25.61 -12.01 1.11
CA ILE A 434 25.65 -13.43 0.82
C ILE A 434 25.80 -14.21 2.12
N ARG A 435 25.39 -15.48 2.09
CA ARG A 435 25.58 -16.40 3.19
C ARG A 435 27.06 -16.70 3.32
N ALA A 436 27.66 -16.21 4.39
CA ALA A 436 29.08 -16.38 4.66
C ALA A 436 29.31 -16.99 6.05
N ARG A 437 30.37 -17.79 6.14
CA ARG A 437 30.85 -18.40 7.38
C ARG A 437 32.27 -17.94 7.61
N PHE A 438 32.54 -17.33 8.75
CA PHE A 438 33.89 -16.85 9.08
C PHE A 438 34.51 -17.74 10.13
N ILE A 439 35.73 -18.21 9.89
CA ILE A 439 36.46 -19.13 10.77
C ILE A 439 37.77 -18.47 11.20
N ASN A 440 37.95 -18.21 12.50
CA ASN A 440 39.20 -17.66 13.01
C ASN A 440 40.20 -18.79 13.32
N ILE A 441 41.28 -18.86 12.55
CA ILE A 441 42.36 -19.84 12.74
C ILE A 441 43.20 -19.39 13.95
N GLY A 442 43.12 -20.17 15.04
CA GLY A 442 43.99 -20.02 16.21
C GLY A 442 43.29 -19.63 17.52
N ALA A 443 41.99 -19.29 17.47
CA ALA A 443 41.19 -19.04 18.67
C ALA A 443 40.30 -20.26 18.97
N ILE A 444 40.37 -20.77 20.21
CA ILE A 444 39.50 -21.86 20.68
C ILE A 444 38.10 -21.29 21.01
N HIS A 445 38.04 -20.02 21.38
CA HIS A 445 36.83 -19.30 21.75
C HIS A 445 36.69 -18.02 20.93
N THR A 446 35.59 -17.88 20.19
CA THR A 446 35.43 -16.84 19.16
C THR A 446 34.08 -16.13 19.18
N TYR A 447 33.36 -16.17 20.31
CA TYR A 447 32.13 -15.41 20.46
C TYR A 447 32.39 -13.90 20.31
N ILE A 448 31.53 -13.23 19.54
CA ILE A 448 31.61 -11.80 19.27
C ILE A 448 30.77 -11.04 20.30
N ARG A 449 31.40 -10.17 21.09
CA ARG A 449 30.71 -9.23 22.02
C ARG A 449 30.48 -7.87 21.36
N PRO A 450 29.42 -7.11 21.71
CA PRO A 450 28.22 -7.49 22.47
C PRO A 450 27.10 -7.91 21.50
N GLN A 451 26.64 -9.15 21.57
CA GLN A 451 25.58 -9.63 20.67
C GLN A 451 24.47 -10.33 21.44
N THR A 452 23.23 -9.88 21.22
CA THR A 452 22.04 -10.51 21.79
C THR A 452 21.68 -11.77 20.99
N ILE A 453 21.74 -12.91 21.65
CA ILE A 453 21.40 -14.22 21.08
C ILE A 453 19.88 -14.40 21.03
N GLN A 454 19.35 -14.84 19.89
CA GLN A 454 17.92 -15.13 19.77
C GLN A 454 17.67 -16.61 20.05
N ILE A 455 16.81 -16.91 21.02
CA ILE A 455 16.42 -18.27 21.42
C ILE A 455 14.92 -18.41 21.20
N TYR A 456 14.51 -19.41 20.43
CA TYR A 456 13.10 -19.68 20.15
C TYR A 456 12.67 -20.93 20.91
N THR A 457 11.65 -20.77 21.75
CA THR A 457 11.18 -21.82 22.67
C THR A 457 9.69 -22.07 22.51
N ALA A 458 9.22 -23.24 22.93
CA ALA A 458 7.81 -23.56 23.10
C ALA A 458 7.61 -24.36 24.37
N GLU A 459 6.39 -24.33 24.91
CA GLU A 459 6.02 -25.27 25.97
C GLU A 459 5.90 -26.69 25.40
N HIS A 460 6.58 -27.66 26.02
CA HIS A 460 6.37 -29.08 25.68
C HIS A 460 5.42 -29.76 26.66
N SER A 461 5.57 -29.43 27.95
CA SER A 461 4.68 -29.83 29.04
C SER A 461 4.84 -28.83 30.21
N PRO A 462 4.00 -28.88 31.25
CA PRO A 462 4.08 -27.96 32.38
C PRO A 462 5.46 -27.89 33.06
N ASN A 463 6.28 -28.95 32.94
CA ASN A 463 7.63 -29.06 33.51
C ASN A 463 8.73 -29.26 32.46
N SER A 464 8.45 -28.99 31.18
CA SER A 464 9.46 -29.06 30.13
C SER A 464 9.30 -27.99 29.05
N VAL A 465 10.45 -27.48 28.60
CA VAL A 465 10.56 -26.49 27.52
C VAL A 465 11.18 -27.16 26.30
N ASN A 466 10.66 -26.82 25.13
CA ASN A 466 11.19 -27.21 23.83
C ASN A 466 12.01 -26.05 23.26
N ILE A 467 13.32 -26.20 23.13
CA ILE A 467 14.18 -25.23 22.44
C ILE A 467 14.25 -25.63 20.96
N LEU A 468 13.64 -24.80 20.11
CA LEU A 468 13.41 -25.11 18.69
C LEU A 468 14.52 -24.64 17.78
N HIS A 469 15.06 -23.47 18.09
CA HIS A 469 15.97 -22.74 17.22
C HIS A 469 16.78 -21.74 18.01
N ILE A 470 18.04 -21.55 17.63
CA ILE A 470 18.93 -20.56 18.25
C ILE A 470 19.79 -19.91 17.17
N HIS A 471 19.88 -18.58 17.19
CA HIS A 471 20.88 -17.85 16.41
C HIS A 471 22.08 -17.52 17.28
N LEU A 472 23.23 -18.14 16.98
CA LEU A 472 24.49 -17.95 17.69
C LEU A 472 25.61 -17.54 16.75
N LYS A 473 26.09 -16.31 16.84
CA LYS A 473 27.23 -15.84 16.05
C LYS A 473 28.54 -16.25 16.73
N ASP A 474 29.19 -17.28 16.20
CA ASP A 474 30.49 -17.80 16.66
C ASP A 474 31.35 -18.25 15.46
N HIS A 475 32.64 -17.92 15.50
CA HIS A 475 33.59 -18.18 14.40
C HIS A 475 34.36 -19.51 14.51
N ASN A 476 33.93 -20.46 15.34
CA ASN A 476 34.62 -21.74 15.50
C ASN A 476 34.01 -22.84 14.61
N GLU A 477 34.87 -23.50 13.82
CA GLU A 477 34.56 -24.61 12.89
C GLU A 477 34.11 -25.89 13.62
N LYS A 478 34.49 -26.06 14.90
CA LYS A 478 34.32 -27.34 15.61
C LYS A 478 33.15 -27.31 16.57
N THR A 479 32.01 -27.79 16.08
CA THR A 479 30.86 -28.27 16.87
C THR A 479 30.53 -27.34 18.03
N GLN A 480 29.74 -26.29 17.78
CA GLN A 480 29.07 -25.57 18.87
C GLN A 480 28.27 -26.62 19.66
N ARG A 481 28.65 -26.87 20.92
CA ARG A 481 28.00 -27.87 21.77
C ARG A 481 27.17 -27.13 22.78
N LEU A 482 25.86 -27.35 22.73
CA LEU A 482 24.94 -26.82 23.72
C LEU A 482 24.65 -27.90 24.75
N GLN A 483 24.59 -27.48 26.01
CA GLN A 483 23.91 -28.21 27.05
C GLN A 483 22.73 -27.38 27.55
N ALA A 484 21.63 -28.01 27.97
CA ALA A 484 20.54 -27.29 28.60
C ALA A 484 20.11 -27.97 29.90
N TYR A 485 19.79 -27.16 30.92
CA TYR A 485 19.37 -27.63 32.23
C TYR A 485 18.08 -26.96 32.66
N TYR A 486 17.17 -27.76 33.21
CA TYR A 486 16.03 -27.26 33.95
C TYR A 486 16.39 -27.17 35.44
N LEU A 487 16.37 -25.95 35.99
CA LEU A 487 16.67 -25.66 37.38
C LEU A 487 15.42 -25.84 38.23
N ARG A 488 15.62 -26.40 39.42
CA ARG A 488 14.60 -26.33 40.48
C ARG A 488 14.51 -24.92 41.06
N ASP A 489 13.42 -24.62 41.75
CA ASP A 489 13.20 -23.32 42.38
C ASP A 489 14.24 -22.94 43.44
N ASP A 490 14.91 -23.94 44.04
CA ASP A 490 15.98 -23.76 45.03
C ASP A 490 17.36 -23.54 44.41
N GLN A 491 17.50 -23.65 43.09
CA GLN A 491 18.78 -23.57 42.39
C GLN A 491 18.96 -22.23 41.68
N THR A 492 20.21 -21.76 41.65
CA THR A 492 20.61 -20.51 41.00
C THR A 492 21.48 -20.76 39.78
N ALA A 493 21.53 -19.80 38.85
CA ALA A 493 22.39 -19.90 37.66
C ALA A 493 23.88 -20.08 38.01
N GLN A 494 24.33 -19.51 39.14
CA GLN A 494 25.72 -19.55 39.61
C GLN A 494 26.19 -20.98 39.93
N GLU A 495 25.30 -21.83 40.42
CA GLU A 495 25.60 -23.25 40.70
C GLU A 495 25.98 -24.04 39.44
N PHE A 496 25.63 -23.51 38.25
CA PHE A 496 25.85 -24.15 36.96
C PHE A 496 27.00 -23.51 36.16
N GLU A 497 27.79 -22.61 36.75
CA GLU A 497 28.98 -22.04 36.10
C GLU A 497 30.05 -23.11 35.82
N VAL A 498 30.06 -24.24 36.54
CA VAL A 498 31.01 -25.33 36.25
C VAL A 498 30.59 -26.11 35.00
N PHE A 499 31.38 -26.03 33.93
CA PHE A 499 31.23 -26.86 32.74
C PHE A 499 31.90 -28.22 32.96
N GLN A 500 31.13 -29.29 32.79
CA GLN A 500 31.61 -30.67 32.93
C GLN A 500 31.68 -31.33 31.57
N VAL A 501 32.54 -32.34 31.49
CA VAL A 501 32.68 -33.17 30.31
C VAL A 501 31.37 -33.93 30.06
N ASP A 502 30.86 -33.87 28.84
CA ASP A 502 29.67 -34.59 28.39
C ASP A 502 29.91 -36.11 28.31
N ALA A 503 28.85 -36.86 27.98
CA ALA A 503 28.93 -38.32 27.83
C ALA A 503 29.90 -38.78 26.72
N ASN A 504 30.32 -37.88 25.83
CA ASN A 504 31.23 -38.12 24.72
C ASN A 504 32.67 -37.70 25.02
N GLY A 505 32.96 -37.20 26.23
CA GLY A 505 34.31 -36.82 26.62
C GLY A 505 34.70 -35.37 26.28
N GLU A 506 33.73 -34.52 25.94
CA GLU A 506 34.00 -33.14 25.50
C GLU A 506 33.25 -32.11 26.35
N ILE A 507 33.82 -30.90 26.50
CA ILE A 507 33.24 -29.86 27.35
C ILE A 507 32.27 -29.01 26.51
N PRO A 508 31.01 -28.78 26.95
CA PRO A 508 30.07 -27.96 26.20
C PRO A 508 30.56 -26.51 26.11
N THR A 509 30.25 -25.86 24.98
CA THR A 509 30.61 -24.46 24.72
C THR A 509 29.58 -23.52 25.32
N TYR A 510 28.31 -23.90 25.22
CA TYR A 510 27.17 -23.11 25.65
C TYR A 510 26.32 -23.92 26.63
N LYS A 511 25.76 -23.24 27.64
CA LYS A 511 24.82 -23.83 28.58
C LYS A 511 23.58 -22.96 28.74
N ILE A 512 22.41 -23.49 28.41
CA ILE A 512 21.12 -22.81 28.61
C ILE A 512 20.51 -23.26 29.92
N LEU A 513 20.15 -22.30 30.76
CA LEU A 513 19.52 -22.53 32.03
C LEU A 513 18.05 -22.11 31.95
N ILE A 514 17.17 -23.05 32.27
CA ILE A 514 15.72 -22.88 32.20
C ILE A 514 15.15 -23.00 33.61
N GLN A 515 14.28 -22.09 34.00
CA GLN A 515 13.55 -22.17 35.26
C GLN A 515 12.16 -21.59 35.05
N ASN A 516 11.13 -22.17 35.68
CA ASN A 516 9.75 -21.69 35.55
C ASN A 516 9.30 -21.49 34.09
N GLN A 517 9.57 -22.48 33.23
CA GLN A 517 9.20 -22.48 31.81
C GLN A 517 9.83 -21.37 30.95
N LYS A 518 10.94 -20.77 31.41
CA LYS A 518 11.63 -19.66 30.72
C LYS A 518 13.13 -19.84 30.72
N VAL A 519 13.80 -19.31 29.70
CA VAL A 519 15.26 -19.20 29.72
C VAL A 519 15.64 -18.09 30.68
N ILE A 520 16.43 -18.41 31.70
CA ILE A 520 16.90 -17.43 32.70
C ILE A 520 18.33 -16.99 32.46
N SER A 521 19.14 -17.81 31.77
CA SER A 521 20.54 -17.53 31.53
C SER A 521 21.08 -18.37 30.37
N LEU A 522 21.99 -17.78 29.61
CA LEU A 522 22.83 -18.46 28.64
C LEU A 522 24.29 -18.25 29.05
N LEU A 523 24.98 -19.32 29.41
CA LEU A 523 26.37 -19.31 29.82
C LEU A 523 27.27 -19.71 28.66
N TYR A 524 28.39 -19.03 28.53
CA TYR A 524 29.45 -19.34 27.60
C TYR A 524 30.71 -19.75 28.35
N ASN A 525 31.28 -20.88 27.95
CA ASN A 525 32.57 -21.34 28.44
C ASN A 525 33.69 -20.58 27.70
N GLY A 526 34.04 -19.38 28.18
CA GLY A 526 35.10 -18.55 27.62
C GLY A 526 36.50 -18.98 28.06
N GLU A 527 37.55 -18.38 27.49
CA GLU A 527 38.95 -18.80 27.75
C GLU A 527 39.39 -18.59 29.21
N GLN A 528 38.88 -17.54 29.84
CA GLN A 528 39.33 -17.08 31.16
C GLN A 528 38.29 -17.34 32.26
N CYS A 529 37.01 -17.25 31.92
CA CYS A 529 35.91 -17.46 32.85
C CYS A 529 34.61 -17.79 32.11
N VAL A 530 33.61 -18.19 32.89
CA VAL A 530 32.25 -18.34 32.42
C VAL A 530 31.65 -16.96 32.20
N GLU A 531 30.97 -16.79 31.06
CA GLU A 531 30.38 -15.51 30.68
C GLU A 531 28.86 -15.66 30.59
N TYR A 532 28.15 -14.67 31.12
CA TYR A 532 26.71 -14.54 30.94
C TYR A 532 26.45 -13.82 29.62
N LEU A 533 25.86 -14.51 28.66
CA LEU A 533 25.52 -13.93 27.37
C LEU A 533 24.14 -13.27 27.42
N GLU A 534 24.03 -12.12 26.75
CA GLU A 534 22.73 -11.50 26.52
C GLU A 534 21.93 -12.31 25.52
N PHE A 535 20.65 -12.53 25.83
CA PHE A 535 19.74 -13.24 24.94
C PHE A 535 18.34 -12.61 24.95
N SER A 536 17.59 -12.93 23.91
CA SER A 536 16.18 -12.61 23.74
C SER A 536 15.44 -13.91 23.46
N GLU A 537 14.57 -14.30 24.38
CA GLU A 537 13.70 -15.46 24.23
C GLU A 537 12.42 -15.07 23.49
N LYS A 538 12.12 -15.77 22.41
CA LYS A 538 10.83 -15.73 21.71
C LYS A 538 10.09 -17.04 21.94
N ARG A 539 9.06 -16.99 22.77
CA ARG A 539 8.23 -18.16 23.08
C ARG A 539 7.08 -18.24 22.09
N ILE A 540 6.88 -19.41 21.49
CA ILE A 540 5.79 -19.68 20.57
C ILE A 540 4.85 -20.74 21.13
N ALA A 541 3.58 -20.68 20.72
CA ALA A 541 2.60 -21.71 21.03
C ALA A 541 1.84 -22.17 19.80
N GLN A 542 1.45 -23.44 19.82
CA GLN A 542 0.57 -24.01 18.82
C GLN A 542 -0.81 -23.32 18.88
N GLY A 543 -1.39 -23.05 17.71
CA GLY A 543 -2.68 -22.40 17.56
C GLY A 543 -2.64 -20.87 17.61
N GLU A 544 -1.52 -20.26 18.04
CA GLU A 544 -1.35 -18.81 18.04
C GLU A 544 -1.13 -18.24 16.63
N PHE A 545 -1.49 -16.97 16.48
CA PHE A 545 -1.37 -16.21 15.24
C PHE A 545 -0.10 -15.37 15.23
N TYR A 546 0.67 -15.49 14.17
CA TYR A 546 1.87 -14.72 13.92
C TYR A 546 1.77 -14.02 12.57
N GLU A 547 2.57 -12.97 12.42
CA GLU A 547 2.71 -12.25 11.16
C GLU A 547 4.04 -12.60 10.50
N ILE A 548 4.00 -12.81 9.19
CA ILE A 548 5.19 -12.83 8.33
C ILE A 548 5.12 -11.53 7.52
N THR A 549 5.97 -10.57 7.84
CA THR A 549 5.97 -9.26 7.17
C THR A 549 6.61 -9.32 5.79
N ARG A 550 6.16 -8.45 4.88
CA ARG A 550 6.69 -8.32 3.50
C ARG A 550 8.19 -8.02 3.43
N ASN A 551 8.71 -7.39 4.48
CA ASN A 551 10.10 -6.98 4.60
C ASN A 551 10.85 -7.86 5.62
N ASN A 552 10.41 -9.11 5.79
CA ASN A 552 11.17 -10.03 6.61
C ASN A 552 12.50 -10.39 5.93
N SER A 553 13.46 -10.82 6.74
CA SER A 553 14.77 -11.22 6.26
C SER A 553 14.70 -12.34 5.23
N HIS A 554 13.66 -13.19 5.26
CA HIS A 554 13.50 -14.41 4.47
C HIS A 554 12.88 -14.23 3.07
N PHE A 555 12.37 -13.04 2.73
CA PHE A 555 11.72 -12.71 1.44
C PHE A 555 10.66 -13.68 0.99
N ILE A 556 9.88 -14.16 1.94
CA ILE A 556 8.87 -15.18 1.69
C ILE A 556 7.76 -14.64 0.78
N SER A 557 7.38 -13.37 0.96
CA SER A 557 6.32 -12.72 0.20
C SER A 557 6.54 -11.21 0.21
N GLY A 558 6.14 -10.52 -0.85
CA GLY A 558 6.05 -9.05 -0.89
C GLY A 558 4.80 -8.49 -0.21
N GLU A 559 4.01 -9.36 0.41
CA GLU A 559 2.82 -9.05 1.18
C GLU A 559 2.98 -9.54 2.62
N ASN A 560 2.29 -8.91 3.57
CA ASN A 560 2.24 -9.45 4.93
C ASN A 560 1.23 -10.60 4.98
N MET A 561 1.58 -11.65 5.72
CA MET A 561 0.77 -12.85 5.86
C MET A 561 0.44 -13.08 7.33
N ILE A 562 -0.80 -13.51 7.58
CA ILE A 562 -1.21 -14.01 8.90
C ILE A 562 -1.13 -15.54 8.86
N CYS A 563 -0.38 -16.09 9.80
CA CYS A 563 -0.15 -17.53 9.91
C CYS A 563 -0.61 -18.01 11.28
N GLN A 564 -1.28 -19.15 11.32
CA GLN A 564 -1.54 -19.88 12.56
C GLN A 564 -0.53 -21.01 12.70
N ILE A 565 0.12 -21.14 13.85
CA ILE A 565 1.04 -22.25 14.12
C ILE A 565 0.22 -23.55 14.19
N ALA A 566 0.41 -24.44 13.22
CA ALA A 566 -0.30 -25.71 13.13
C ALA A 566 0.36 -26.77 14.01
N ASN A 567 1.69 -26.85 13.97
CA ASN A 567 2.47 -27.78 14.76
C ASN A 567 3.87 -27.20 15.05
N VAL A 568 4.35 -27.45 16.27
CA VAL A 568 5.68 -27.04 16.72
C VAL A 568 6.53 -28.31 16.83
N PRO A 569 7.57 -28.48 15.98
CA PRO A 569 8.37 -29.71 16.02
C PRO A 569 9.19 -29.80 17.30
N ARG A 570 9.62 -31.00 17.65
CA ARG A 570 10.45 -31.23 18.85
C ARG A 570 11.91 -30.87 18.57
N GLY A 571 12.39 -29.76 19.14
CA GLY A 571 13.81 -29.45 19.23
C GLY A 571 14.41 -30.08 20.48
N LEU A 572 15.31 -29.38 21.17
CA LEU A 572 15.88 -29.85 22.43
C LEU A 572 14.85 -29.71 23.57
N ILE A 573 14.28 -30.84 24.00
CA ILE A 573 13.39 -30.89 25.15
C ILE A 573 14.21 -30.88 26.44
N VAL A 574 13.89 -29.94 27.32
CA VAL A 574 14.58 -29.73 28.59
C VAL A 574 13.53 -29.80 29.69
N SER A 575 13.61 -30.83 30.53
CA SER A 575 12.63 -31.12 31.56
C SER A 575 13.24 -31.11 32.96
N LEU A 576 12.39 -30.81 33.94
CA LEU A 576 12.73 -30.95 35.37
C LEU A 576 13.14 -32.39 35.70
N ASP A 577 12.45 -33.37 35.10
CA ASP A 577 12.82 -34.77 35.12
C ASP A 577 13.89 -34.98 34.05
N GLN A 578 15.17 -34.98 34.43
CA GLN A 578 16.37 -34.92 33.55
C GLN A 578 16.60 -36.14 32.64
N GLN A 579 15.56 -36.86 32.24
CA GLN A 579 15.62 -38.00 31.33
C GLN A 579 14.82 -37.70 30.07
N CYS A 580 15.46 -37.07 29.08
CA CYS A 580 15.26 -37.28 27.63
C CYS A 580 15.77 -36.07 26.85
N GLU A 581 16.87 -36.26 26.11
CA GLU A 581 17.17 -35.44 24.93
C GLU A 581 16.55 -36.15 23.72
N VAL A 582 15.57 -35.54 23.06
CA VAL A 582 15.01 -36.04 21.81
C VAL A 582 15.23 -34.97 20.75
N VAL A 583 15.85 -35.31 19.63
CA VAL A 583 16.11 -34.37 18.53
C VAL A 583 15.24 -34.73 17.32
N GLN A 584 14.41 -33.75 16.94
CA GLN A 584 13.69 -33.47 15.68
C GLN A 584 12.88 -34.57 14.97
N GLU A 585 11.58 -34.25 14.85
CA GLU A 585 10.66 -34.77 13.85
C GLU A 585 10.81 -33.96 12.55
N GLN A 586 10.63 -34.61 11.40
CA GLN A 586 10.62 -33.89 10.12
C GLN A 586 9.37 -32.99 10.04
N PRO A 587 9.46 -31.82 9.38
CA PRO A 587 8.29 -30.99 9.09
C PRO A 587 7.19 -31.82 8.45
N GLN A 588 5.95 -31.63 8.90
CA GLN A 588 4.80 -32.34 8.34
C GLN A 588 4.37 -31.71 7.00
N PHE A 589 4.69 -30.43 6.80
CA PHE A 589 4.41 -29.70 5.59
C PHE A 589 5.68 -29.37 4.80
N ASN A 590 5.49 -28.95 3.56
CA ASN A 590 6.60 -28.60 2.67
C ASN A 590 7.31 -27.35 3.18
N LEU A 591 8.65 -27.42 3.23
CA LEU A 591 9.51 -26.28 3.51
C LEU A 591 9.36 -25.23 2.42
N HIS A 592 9.09 -23.98 2.82
CA HIS A 592 8.91 -22.89 1.87
C HIS A 592 10.17 -22.03 1.71
N SER A 593 10.97 -21.88 2.77
CA SER A 593 12.17 -21.03 2.78
C SER A 593 13.23 -21.60 3.72
N PHE A 594 14.40 -20.96 3.82
CA PHE A 594 15.54 -21.35 4.65
C PHE A 594 15.81 -20.31 5.74
N CYS A 595 16.59 -20.69 6.76
CA CYS A 595 17.04 -19.76 7.80
C CYS A 595 18.16 -18.84 7.26
N ARG A 596 17.92 -17.53 7.17
CA ARG A 596 18.89 -16.55 6.64
C ARG A 596 19.88 -16.00 7.64
N GLU A 597 19.59 -16.10 8.93
CA GLU A 597 20.51 -15.63 9.96
C GLU A 597 21.73 -16.55 10.02
N ASP A 598 22.92 -15.95 9.87
CA ASP A 598 24.17 -16.55 9.40
C ASP A 598 24.71 -17.73 10.22
N THR A 599 24.15 -17.97 11.40
CA THR A 599 24.71 -18.92 12.35
C THR A 599 23.64 -19.49 13.28
N HIS A 600 23.32 -20.76 13.08
CA HIS A 600 22.46 -21.56 13.96
C HIS A 600 23.14 -22.89 14.25
N PHE A 601 22.72 -23.58 15.31
CA PHE A 601 23.16 -24.95 15.54
C PHE A 601 22.66 -25.83 14.40
N ALA A 602 23.58 -26.45 13.64
CA ALA A 602 23.25 -27.26 12.46
C ALA A 602 22.27 -28.42 12.76
N GLN A 603 22.16 -28.83 14.04
CA GLN A 603 21.23 -29.86 14.48
C GLN A 603 19.77 -29.38 14.61
N TRP A 604 19.53 -28.07 14.64
CA TRP A 604 18.19 -27.49 14.78
C TRP A 604 17.89 -26.57 13.64
N GLN A 605 17.09 -27.06 12.70
CA GLN A 605 16.69 -26.25 11.55
C GLN A 605 15.63 -25.19 11.89
N GLY A 606 14.98 -25.29 13.06
CA GLY A 606 14.09 -24.25 13.57
C GLY A 606 12.82 -24.00 12.76
N PHE A 607 12.36 -24.97 11.96
CA PHE A 607 11.12 -24.81 11.18
C PHE A 607 9.88 -25.03 12.05
N VAL A 608 8.77 -24.38 11.73
CA VAL A 608 7.45 -24.64 12.32
C VAL A 608 6.42 -24.83 11.22
N ASP A 609 5.51 -25.76 11.44
CA ASP A 609 4.40 -26.03 10.54
C ASP A 609 3.31 -24.98 10.77
N VAL A 610 2.82 -24.33 9.71
CA VAL A 610 1.82 -23.27 9.79
C VAL A 610 0.74 -23.40 8.73
N ASN A 611 -0.41 -22.83 9.07
CA ASN A 611 -1.53 -22.61 8.17
C ASN A 611 -1.62 -21.11 7.88
N ILE A 612 -1.39 -20.70 6.64
CA ILE A 612 -1.59 -19.29 6.23
C ILE A 612 -3.09 -19.04 6.13
N LYS A 613 -3.54 -17.99 6.82
CA LYS A 613 -4.96 -17.63 6.99
C LYS A 613 -5.39 -16.44 6.14
N SER A 614 -4.48 -15.47 5.98
CA SER A 614 -4.73 -14.25 5.22
C SER A 614 -3.45 -13.78 4.54
N LEU A 615 -3.65 -13.15 3.38
CA LEU A 615 -2.63 -12.46 2.61
C LEU A 615 -3.07 -10.99 2.50
N ASN A 616 -2.13 -10.04 2.53
CA ASN A 616 -2.38 -8.59 2.45
C ASN A 616 -3.01 -7.92 3.68
N LEU A 617 -2.44 -8.15 4.89
CA LEU A 617 -2.85 -7.42 6.11
C LEU A 617 -4.38 -7.35 6.27
N GLU A 618 -5.05 -8.49 6.34
CA GLU A 618 -6.48 -8.53 6.72
C GLU A 618 -7.46 -7.97 5.68
N GLN A 619 -7.09 -7.84 4.41
CA GLN A 619 -8.07 -7.46 3.38
C GLN A 619 -8.86 -8.64 2.83
N THR A 620 -8.25 -9.82 2.77
CA THR A 620 -8.89 -11.04 2.29
C THR A 620 -8.50 -12.24 3.14
N LEU A 621 -9.52 -13.01 3.54
CA LEU A 621 -9.32 -14.34 4.09
C LEU A 621 -9.10 -15.32 2.95
N LEU A 622 -8.16 -16.23 3.12
CA LEU A 622 -8.00 -17.34 2.20
C LEU A 622 -9.21 -18.27 2.36
N LYS A 623 -9.80 -18.69 1.23
CA LYS A 623 -10.90 -19.67 1.24
C LYS A 623 -10.43 -21.03 1.80
N ASN A 624 -9.17 -21.36 1.54
CA ASN A 624 -8.51 -22.58 2.01
C ASN A 624 -7.15 -22.20 2.62
N ASP A 625 -6.81 -22.80 3.75
CA ASP A 625 -5.50 -22.62 4.36
C ASP A 625 -4.38 -23.09 3.42
N ILE A 626 -3.27 -22.35 3.39
CA ILE A 626 -2.03 -22.82 2.74
C ILE A 626 -1.12 -23.40 3.83
N ASN A 627 -0.87 -24.70 3.76
CA ASN A 627 -0.08 -25.43 4.77
C ASN A 627 1.38 -25.51 4.36
N LEU A 628 2.28 -24.90 5.14
CA LEU A 628 3.70 -24.78 4.84
C LEU A 628 4.53 -24.88 6.12
N ALA A 629 5.83 -25.12 5.97
CA ALA A 629 6.79 -25.01 7.05
C ALA A 629 7.76 -23.84 6.81
N PHE A 630 7.92 -22.98 7.82
CA PHE A 630 8.75 -21.77 7.77
C PHE A 630 9.75 -21.73 8.92
N PRO A 631 10.93 -21.11 8.71
CA PRO A 631 11.88 -20.94 9.80
C PRO A 631 11.26 -20.03 10.85
N ILE A 632 11.37 -20.38 12.13
CA ILE A 632 10.70 -19.67 13.23
C ILE A 632 11.15 -18.21 13.35
N CYS A 633 12.35 -17.91 12.84
CA CYS A 633 12.87 -16.56 12.78
C CYS A 633 12.21 -15.66 11.72
N ALA A 634 11.39 -16.21 10.82
CA ALA A 634 10.61 -15.43 9.86
C ALA A 634 9.38 -14.73 10.49
N PHE A 635 8.99 -15.15 11.70
CA PHE A 635 7.77 -14.68 12.34
C PHE A 635 8.03 -13.47 13.24
N SER A 636 7.13 -12.50 13.14
CA SER A 636 6.92 -11.44 14.11
C SER A 636 5.64 -11.70 14.88
N GLY A 637 5.60 -11.28 16.16
CA GLY A 637 4.36 -11.29 16.93
C GLY A 637 3.32 -10.43 16.22
N SER A 638 2.09 -10.93 16.10
CA SER A 638 1.00 -10.18 15.49
C SER A 638 0.61 -9.00 16.39
N SER A 639 0.41 -7.83 15.81
CA SER A 639 -0.06 -6.68 16.58
C SER A 639 -1.50 -6.91 17.10
N GLU A 640 -1.88 -6.30 18.22
CA GLU A 640 -3.27 -6.38 18.72
C GLU A 640 -4.27 -5.92 17.66
N GLN A 641 -3.89 -4.90 16.89
CA GLN A 641 -4.68 -4.38 15.77
C GLN A 641 -4.86 -5.41 14.65
N THR A 642 -3.80 -6.14 14.31
CA THR A 642 -3.81 -7.22 13.31
C THR A 642 -4.73 -8.36 13.74
N GLN A 643 -4.63 -8.78 15.00
CA GLN A 643 -5.50 -9.82 15.56
C GLN A 643 -6.97 -9.39 15.58
N ALA A 644 -7.26 -8.15 16.00
CA ALA A 644 -8.62 -7.62 16.06
C ALA A 644 -9.27 -7.55 14.68
N GLN A 645 -8.53 -7.12 13.66
CA GLN A 645 -9.01 -7.06 12.28
C GLN A 645 -9.24 -8.44 11.66
N TYR A 646 -8.34 -9.39 11.88
CA TYR A 646 -8.56 -10.78 11.46
C TYR A 646 -9.84 -11.37 12.08
N LEU A 647 -10.05 -11.16 13.38
CA LEU A 647 -11.28 -11.58 14.07
C LEU A 647 -12.52 -10.90 13.50
N ASN A 648 -12.44 -9.62 13.11
CA ASN A 648 -13.54 -8.91 12.48
C ASN A 648 -13.89 -9.49 11.10
N LEU A 649 -12.91 -9.86 10.27
CA LEU A 649 -13.16 -10.52 8.98
C LEU A 649 -13.82 -11.88 9.16
N MET A 650 -13.35 -12.67 10.13
CA MET A 650 -13.93 -13.98 10.44
C MET A 650 -15.40 -13.86 10.86
N ASN A 651 -15.80 -12.77 11.52
CA ASN A 651 -17.18 -12.52 11.95
C ASN A 651 -18.10 -12.01 10.81
N GLN A 652 -17.55 -11.60 9.67
CA GLN A 652 -18.32 -11.13 8.51
C GLN A 652 -18.66 -12.25 7.50
N GLN A 653 -18.10 -13.45 7.70
CA GLN A 653 -18.47 -14.68 6.98
C GLN A 653 -19.57 -15.43 7.75
#